data_AF-A0A2I4AVE3-F1
#
_entry.id   AF-A0A2I4AVE3-F1
#
_cell.length_a   1.000
_cell.length_b   1.000
_cell.length_c   1.000
_cell.angle_alpha   90.00
_cell.angle_beta   90.00
_cell.angle_gamma   90.00
#
_symmetry.space_group_name_H-M   'P 1'
#
loop_
_entity.id
_entity.type
_entity.pdbx_description
1 polymer ?
#
loop_
_entity_poly.entity_id
_entity_poly.type
_entity_poly.pdbx_seq_one_letter_code
_entity_poly.pdbx_strand_id
1 'polypeptide(L)'
;MAAPSNLLKNKGSLQFEDKWDLMRPIVLKLLRQESVTKQQWFDLFSDVHAVCLWDDKGPAKIHQALKEDILDFIKQAQARVLSHQDDTALLKAYIVEWRKFFTQCDILPKPFCQLEITLMGKQGCNKKSNVEDSIVRKLMLDTWNESIFSNIKNRLQDSAMKLVHAERLGEAFDSQLVIGVRESYVNLCSNPDDKLQIYRDNFEKAYMDSTERFYRTQAPSYLQQNGVQNYMKYADSKLREEEKRALRYLETRRDCNSVQALMECCVNALVTSFKETILAECPGMIKRNETEKLHLMFSLMDKVPSGIEPMLKDLEEHIMSAGLADMVASAETITSDSEKYVEQLLTLFNRFSRLVKEAFQDDPRFLTARDKAYKAVVNDATIFKLELPMKQKGVGMKTQPESKCPELLANYCDMLLRKTPLSKKLTSEEIEAKLKEVLLVLKYVQNKDVFMRYHKAHLTRRLILDISADSEIEENMVEWLREVGMPADYVNKLARMFQDIKVSEDLNQSFKEMHKHNKLALPADSVNIKILNAGAWSRSSEKVFVSLPMELEDLIPEVEDFYKKNHSGRKLHWHHLMSNGIGCRMFSSVKAFEGQQYSTLKRQCLQSGLLFEDPRFPATDDSLFYQGNRIGRVIWKRPRELCEDPHLFVDGISAHDLHQGQLGNCWFVAACSSLASRESLWQKVIPDWKEQEWDTEKPDSYAGIFHFRFWRLGEWVDVVIDDRLPTVDNQLVYCHSNDSNEFWSALVEKAYAKVYGCYEALDGGNTADALVDFTGGVSEPVDLLEGQMATDEVARNQLFERVLKVHNRDGLISCSIRATTIEDMEARLDCGLVKGHAYAVTDVRKVRLGHGLLAFFKSEKLHMIRMRNPWGEKEWSGPWSDSSEEWNKVSKSEREKLGVTVQDDGEFWMTFDDFCQYFTDLILCRLINTSYLSIHKTWEEEVMRGSWVHRQDPLRNRSGGCINHKTTFLQNPQYVFDVKKVEDEVLICLQQKEKRATPQEGKGENLAIGFDIHQVELNRKYRMHTAQQKVAGSIYINSRCVFLRKELQEGRYVIIPTTFDPGQQGEFLLRVFTDVPSDCKELTLDEPPQTCWTGMCGYPQLVTQVHVMNAEGLQGQDSNGAVDPYVIITCEGERVRSPVQKDTRCPNFDIKGLFYRKKPKEAIHIELYNKNMIVDTFLGQVILFSEPNERQEQHTLHLRDKGSRQDSDLPGMLTVRLFTSTTLTNI
;
A
#
# COMPACT_ATOMS: atom_id res chain seq x y z
N MET A 1 -93.95 19.89 42.27
CA MET A 1 -94.06 18.80 43.27
C MET A 1 -93.84 17.44 42.57
N ALA A 2 -93.83 16.33 43.32
CA ALA A 2 -94.70 15.24 42.87
C ALA A 2 -96.03 15.92 42.52
N ALA A 3 -96.32 16.01 41.21
CA ALA A 3 -97.29 16.89 40.54
C ALA A 3 -96.96 18.39 40.66
N PRO A 4 -97.49 19.36 39.91
CA PRO A 4 -98.12 19.32 38.60
C PRO A 4 -97.25 20.14 37.61
N SER A 5 -97.29 19.94 36.30
CA SER A 5 -98.25 20.71 35.48
C SER A 5 -98.70 22.02 36.14
N ASN A 6 -97.85 23.02 36.32
CA ASN A 6 -98.32 24.40 36.50
C ASN A 6 -97.19 25.40 36.26
N LEU A 7 -97.27 26.07 35.11
CA LEU A 7 -97.02 27.51 34.88
C LEU A 7 -96.69 27.80 33.40
N LEU A 8 -97.34 27.09 32.49
CA LEU A 8 -98.02 27.76 31.37
C LEU A 8 -99.13 28.64 31.98
N LYS A 9 -98.77 29.84 32.46
CA LYS A 9 -99.69 30.96 32.73
C LYS A 9 -98.88 32.21 33.11
N ASN A 10 -98.57 33.01 32.09
CA ASN A 10 -98.54 34.48 32.07
C ASN A 10 -97.56 34.99 31.00
N LYS A 11 -97.98 34.93 29.73
CA LYS A 11 -97.48 35.90 28.75
C LYS A 11 -98.08 37.25 29.15
N GLY A 12 -97.28 38.16 29.71
CA GLY A 12 -97.66 39.57 29.82
C GLY A 12 -97.26 40.39 31.05
N SER A 13 -96.24 40.05 31.86
CA SER A 13 -95.91 40.90 33.04
C SER A 13 -94.42 41.19 33.33
N LEU A 14 -93.51 41.04 32.36
CA LEU A 14 -92.08 41.37 32.56
C LEU A 14 -91.64 42.36 31.48
N GLN A 15 -91.30 43.60 31.84
CA GLN A 15 -90.74 44.61 30.94
C GLN A 15 -89.25 44.84 31.20
N PHE A 16 -88.50 45.31 30.19
CA PHE A 16 -87.09 45.67 30.28
C PHE A 16 -86.79 46.58 31.49
N GLU A 17 -87.63 47.58 31.72
CA GLU A 17 -87.45 48.61 32.75
C GLU A 17 -87.41 48.01 34.17
N ASP A 18 -88.19 46.96 34.44
CA ASP A 18 -88.25 46.32 35.78
C ASP A 18 -87.01 45.46 36.09
N LYS A 19 -86.27 45.05 35.05
CA LYS A 19 -85.14 44.12 35.15
C LYS A 19 -83.79 44.81 34.91
N TRP A 20 -83.74 45.86 34.09
CA TRP A 20 -82.51 46.59 33.82
C TRP A 20 -81.97 47.30 35.06
N ASP A 21 -82.82 47.84 35.93
CA ASP A 21 -82.38 48.46 37.18
C ASP A 21 -81.69 47.46 38.14
N LEU A 22 -82.01 46.17 38.03
CA LEU A 22 -81.37 45.09 38.79
C LEU A 22 -80.10 44.56 38.09
N MET A 23 -80.09 44.51 36.75
CA MET A 23 -78.95 44.05 35.97
C MET A 23 -77.81 45.09 35.88
N ARG A 24 -78.15 46.38 35.69
CA ARG A 24 -77.19 47.46 35.44
C ARG A 24 -76.10 47.58 36.51
N PRO A 25 -76.37 47.49 37.83
CA PRO A 25 -75.32 47.49 38.85
C PRO A 25 -74.33 46.32 38.70
N ILE A 26 -74.80 45.15 38.26
CA ILE A 26 -73.94 43.97 38.02
C ILE A 26 -73.10 44.19 36.75
N VAL A 27 -73.68 44.75 35.69
CA VAL A 27 -72.97 45.11 34.45
C VAL A 27 -71.88 46.16 34.71
N LEU A 28 -72.19 47.20 35.50
CA LEU A 28 -71.21 48.23 35.90
C LEU A 28 -70.10 47.64 36.78
N LYS A 29 -70.42 46.68 37.68
CA LYS A 29 -69.41 45.95 38.46
C LYS A 29 -68.48 45.14 37.56
N LEU A 30 -69.01 44.46 36.55
CA LEU A 30 -68.20 43.73 35.57
C LEU A 30 -67.29 44.69 34.79
N LEU A 31 -67.84 45.78 34.24
CA LEU A 31 -67.05 46.80 33.52
C LEU A 31 -65.92 47.39 34.38
N ARG A 32 -66.16 47.62 35.68
CA ARG A 32 -65.19 48.17 36.63
C ARG A 32 -64.25 47.14 37.26
N GLN A 33 -64.38 45.85 36.90
CA GLN A 33 -63.66 44.73 37.51
C GLN A 33 -63.89 44.55 39.02
N GLU A 34 -65.05 44.95 39.51
CA GLU A 34 -65.46 44.73 40.89
C GLU A 34 -65.90 43.27 41.10
N SER A 35 -65.81 42.75 42.33
CA SER A 35 -66.17 41.38 42.64
C SER A 35 -67.68 41.13 42.44
N VAL A 36 -68.01 40.19 41.55
CA VAL A 36 -69.39 39.73 41.30
C VAL A 36 -69.54 38.31 41.84
N THR A 37 -70.55 38.08 42.68
CA THR A 37 -70.78 36.75 43.28
C THR A 37 -71.34 35.77 42.26
N LYS A 38 -71.18 34.46 42.50
CA LYS A 38 -71.76 33.42 41.63
C LYS A 38 -73.29 33.57 41.48
N GLN A 39 -73.96 34.02 42.53
CA GLN A 39 -75.39 34.30 42.50
C GLN A 39 -75.70 35.47 41.57
N GLN A 40 -74.99 36.60 41.70
CA GLN A 40 -75.16 37.76 40.81
C GLN A 40 -74.87 37.42 39.34
N TRP A 41 -73.90 36.53 39.09
CA TRP A 41 -73.67 36.00 37.74
C TRP A 41 -74.86 35.22 37.23
N PHE A 42 -75.40 34.27 38.01
CA PHE A 42 -76.56 33.48 37.63
C PHE A 42 -77.81 34.35 37.42
N ASP A 43 -78.02 35.33 38.29
CA ASP A 43 -79.11 36.30 38.20
C ASP A 43 -79.01 37.10 36.90
N LEU A 44 -77.82 37.60 36.55
CA LEU A 44 -77.58 38.31 35.30
C LEU A 44 -77.85 37.43 34.06
N PHE A 45 -77.40 36.17 34.06
CA PHE A 45 -77.72 35.22 32.97
C PHE A 45 -79.23 34.98 32.85
N SER A 46 -79.90 34.76 33.98
CA SER A 46 -81.34 34.49 34.05
C SER A 46 -82.17 35.69 33.59
N ASP A 47 -81.83 36.89 34.06
CA ASP A 47 -82.55 38.12 33.73
C ASP A 47 -82.32 38.54 32.28
N VAL A 48 -81.08 38.44 31.75
CA VAL A 48 -80.81 38.68 30.32
C VAL A 48 -81.60 37.70 29.44
N HIS A 49 -81.61 36.41 29.81
CA HIS A 49 -82.37 35.40 29.08
C HIS A 49 -83.89 35.68 29.13
N ALA A 50 -84.42 36.06 30.30
CA ALA A 50 -85.84 36.39 30.46
C ALA A 50 -86.23 37.62 29.62
N VAL A 51 -85.48 38.72 29.69
CA VAL A 51 -85.79 39.93 28.92
C VAL A 51 -85.68 39.70 27.41
N CYS A 52 -84.73 38.86 26.96
CA CYS A 52 -84.59 38.53 25.54
C CYS A 52 -85.71 37.62 24.99
N LEU A 53 -86.44 36.90 25.86
CA LEU A 53 -87.50 35.96 25.47
C LEU A 53 -88.92 36.53 25.62
N TRP A 54 -89.14 37.42 26.58
CA TRP A 54 -90.48 37.85 26.99
C TRP A 54 -90.81 39.31 26.63
N ASP A 55 -89.81 40.14 26.26
CA ASP A 55 -90.00 41.51 25.75
C ASP A 55 -89.52 41.62 24.30
N ASP A 56 -90.44 41.85 23.35
CA ASP A 56 -90.14 41.96 21.92
C ASP A 56 -89.18 43.12 21.58
N LYS A 57 -89.13 44.16 22.42
CA LYS A 57 -88.17 45.28 22.28
C LYS A 57 -86.97 45.16 23.24
N GLY A 58 -86.96 44.16 24.12
CA GLY A 58 -85.95 43.92 25.15
C GLY A 58 -84.52 43.80 24.61
N PRO A 59 -84.25 42.94 23.60
CA PRO A 59 -82.91 42.79 23.03
C PRO A 59 -82.29 44.11 22.51
N ALA A 60 -83.06 44.90 21.75
CA ALA A 60 -82.58 46.18 21.22
C ALA A 60 -82.32 47.21 22.33
N LYS A 61 -83.16 47.24 23.36
CA LYS A 61 -83.00 48.11 24.54
C LYS A 61 -81.78 47.73 25.39
N ILE A 62 -81.55 46.42 25.64
CA ILE A 62 -80.34 45.93 26.34
C ILE A 62 -79.09 46.34 25.57
N HIS A 63 -79.06 46.12 24.25
CA HIS A 63 -77.91 46.48 23.42
C HIS A 63 -77.61 47.99 23.44
N GLN A 64 -78.64 48.85 23.36
CA GLN A 64 -78.48 50.30 23.43
C GLN A 64 -78.01 50.77 24.81
N ALA A 65 -78.58 50.25 25.90
CA ALA A 65 -78.18 50.62 27.25
C ALA A 65 -76.75 50.14 27.57
N LEU A 66 -76.39 48.95 27.10
CA LEU A 66 -75.02 48.43 27.21
C LEU A 66 -74.02 49.29 26.41
N LYS A 67 -74.41 49.78 25.22
CA LYS A 67 -73.60 50.71 24.43
C LYS A 67 -73.31 52.01 25.18
N GLU A 68 -74.30 52.57 25.85
CA GLU A 68 -74.15 53.80 26.64
C GLU A 68 -73.24 53.58 27.86
N ASP A 69 -73.45 52.52 28.63
CA ASP A 69 -72.62 52.21 29.80
C ASP A 69 -71.15 51.88 29.42
N ILE A 70 -70.92 51.19 28.28
CA ILE A 70 -69.58 50.93 27.73
C ILE A 70 -68.91 52.26 27.31
N LEU A 71 -69.64 53.13 26.62
CA LEU A 71 -69.11 54.40 26.14
C LEU A 71 -68.73 55.34 27.29
N ASP A 72 -69.52 55.40 28.35
CA ASP A 72 -69.20 56.16 29.55
C ASP A 72 -67.98 55.60 30.29
N PHE A 73 -67.85 54.28 30.39
CA PHE A 73 -66.65 53.64 30.94
C PHE A 73 -65.39 53.99 30.13
N ILE A 74 -65.47 53.95 28.80
CA ILE A 74 -64.36 54.26 27.91
C ILE A 74 -63.98 55.75 27.97
N LYS A 75 -64.94 56.67 28.08
CA LYS A 75 -64.65 58.11 28.29
C LYS A 75 -63.91 58.37 29.60
N GLN A 76 -64.23 57.64 30.67
CA GLN A 76 -63.50 57.75 31.93
C GLN A 76 -62.07 57.21 31.79
N ALA A 77 -61.87 56.11 31.07
CA ALA A 77 -60.54 55.60 30.76
C ALA A 77 -59.75 56.59 29.87
N GLN A 78 -60.40 57.18 28.86
CA GLN A 78 -59.82 58.21 27.99
C GLN A 78 -59.29 59.39 28.78
N ALA A 79 -60.08 59.93 29.73
CA ALA A 79 -59.65 61.04 30.58
C ALA A 79 -58.41 60.69 31.44
N ARG A 80 -58.32 59.45 31.94
CA ARG A 80 -57.16 58.97 32.72
C ARG A 80 -55.91 58.78 31.87
N VAL A 81 -56.06 58.36 30.63
CA VAL A 81 -54.93 58.18 29.69
C VAL A 81 -54.43 59.53 29.18
N LEU A 82 -55.34 60.42 28.77
CA LEU A 82 -55.00 61.73 28.18
C LEU A 82 -54.58 62.79 29.19
N SER A 83 -54.68 62.52 30.50
CA SER A 83 -54.18 63.43 31.54
C SER A 83 -52.65 63.51 31.59
N HIS A 84 -51.94 62.57 30.95
CA HIS A 84 -50.49 62.52 30.90
C HIS A 84 -49.96 63.14 29.60
N GLN A 85 -49.12 64.18 29.70
CA GLN A 85 -48.49 64.81 28.53
C GLN A 85 -47.22 64.09 28.07
N ASP A 86 -46.46 63.50 28.99
CA ASP A 86 -45.25 62.72 28.69
C ASP A 86 -45.60 61.41 27.99
N ASP A 87 -44.87 61.12 26.91
CA ASP A 87 -45.10 59.95 26.04
C ASP A 87 -44.94 58.61 26.78
N THR A 88 -43.99 58.51 27.71
CA THR A 88 -43.71 57.28 28.47
C THR A 88 -44.76 57.06 29.57
N ALA A 89 -45.15 58.14 30.27
CA ALA A 89 -46.22 58.10 31.26
C ALA A 89 -47.58 57.81 30.61
N LEU A 90 -47.83 58.39 29.44
CA LEU A 90 -49.02 58.13 28.62
C LEU A 90 -49.10 56.65 28.21
N LEU A 91 -47.98 56.07 27.74
CA LEU A 91 -47.91 54.65 27.41
C LEU A 91 -48.23 53.76 28.62
N LYS A 92 -47.65 54.03 29.80
CA LYS A 92 -47.93 53.26 31.03
C LYS A 92 -49.41 53.37 31.43
N ALA A 93 -49.97 54.57 31.41
CA ALA A 93 -51.38 54.80 31.73
C ALA A 93 -52.31 54.08 30.75
N TYR A 94 -52.00 54.15 29.44
CA TYR A 94 -52.75 53.44 28.41
C TYR A 94 -52.77 51.94 28.64
N ILE A 95 -51.61 51.31 28.91
CA ILE A 95 -51.50 49.86 29.03
C ILE A 95 -52.22 49.34 30.28
N VAL A 96 -52.18 50.10 31.38
CA VAL A 96 -52.95 49.77 32.59
C VAL A 96 -54.44 49.75 32.31
N GLU A 97 -54.97 50.74 31.60
CA GLU A 97 -56.39 50.83 31.27
C GLU A 97 -56.78 49.83 30.17
N TRP A 98 -55.92 49.62 29.17
CA TRP A 98 -56.09 48.63 28.10
C TRP A 98 -56.22 47.21 28.66
N ARG A 99 -55.36 46.80 29.59
CA ARG A 99 -55.42 45.46 30.19
C ARG A 99 -56.70 45.23 30.97
N LYS A 100 -57.13 46.23 31.74
CA LYS A 100 -58.40 46.18 32.48
C LYS A 100 -59.56 46.03 31.50
N PHE A 101 -59.57 46.85 30.46
CA PHE A 101 -60.59 46.84 29.42
C PHE A 101 -60.62 45.51 28.65
N PHE A 102 -59.47 45.05 28.14
CA PHE A 102 -59.35 43.84 27.32
C PHE A 102 -59.76 42.58 28.07
N THR A 103 -59.43 42.47 29.37
CA THR A 103 -59.94 41.38 30.22
C THR A 103 -61.47 41.37 30.29
N GLN A 104 -62.10 42.55 30.33
CA GLN A 104 -63.56 42.66 30.34
C GLN A 104 -64.17 42.36 28.96
N CYS A 105 -63.46 42.57 27.86
CA CYS A 105 -63.92 42.15 26.53
C CYS A 105 -64.15 40.63 26.41
N ASP A 106 -63.51 39.81 27.23
CA ASP A 106 -63.72 38.35 27.23
C ASP A 106 -64.67 37.88 28.34
N ILE A 107 -64.90 38.70 29.38
CA ILE A 107 -65.76 38.37 30.53
C ILE A 107 -67.18 38.90 30.32
N LEU A 108 -67.31 40.18 29.94
CA LEU A 108 -68.59 40.87 29.81
C LEU A 108 -69.53 40.23 28.77
N PRO A 109 -69.09 39.68 27.63
CA PRO A 109 -70.00 39.04 26.68
C PRO A 109 -70.70 37.78 27.19
N LYS A 110 -70.13 37.08 28.18
CA LYS A 110 -70.60 35.74 28.59
C LYS A 110 -72.08 35.70 29.02
N PRO A 111 -72.60 36.63 29.85
CA PRO A 111 -74.03 36.71 30.19
C PRO A 111 -74.94 37.05 29.02
N PHE A 112 -74.41 37.66 27.96
CA PHE A 112 -75.17 38.19 26.83
C PHE A 112 -75.19 37.27 25.61
N CYS A 113 -74.69 36.03 25.70
CA CYS A 113 -74.79 35.08 24.58
C CYS A 113 -76.24 34.90 24.08
N GLN A 114 -77.24 34.92 24.98
CA GLN A 114 -78.65 34.83 24.58
C GLN A 114 -79.14 36.06 23.81
N LEU A 115 -78.63 37.25 24.15
CA LEU A 115 -78.92 38.50 23.44
C LEU A 115 -78.47 38.41 21.97
N GLU A 116 -77.30 37.83 21.75
CA GLU A 116 -76.70 37.67 20.41
C GLU A 116 -77.51 36.69 19.55
N ILE A 117 -77.93 35.56 20.14
CA ILE A 117 -78.77 34.57 19.46
C ILE A 117 -80.10 35.19 19.02
N THR A 118 -80.71 36.03 19.85
CA THR A 118 -82.00 36.67 19.54
C THR A 118 -81.85 37.79 18.50
N LEU A 119 -80.80 38.62 18.57
CA LEU A 119 -80.57 39.73 17.64
C LEU A 119 -80.18 39.26 16.22
N MET A 120 -79.57 38.08 16.08
CA MET A 120 -79.11 37.55 14.78
C MET A 120 -80.20 36.78 13.99
N GLY A 121 -81.33 36.44 14.62
CA GLY A 121 -82.43 35.69 13.99
C GLY A 121 -82.09 34.24 13.59
N LYS A 122 -83.11 33.44 13.26
CA LYS A 122 -83.03 31.98 12.98
C LYS A 122 -82.12 31.53 11.82
N GLN A 123 -81.36 32.42 11.17
CA GLN A 123 -80.42 32.04 10.09
C GLN A 123 -78.98 31.73 10.57
N GLY A 124 -78.65 31.87 11.85
CA GLY A 124 -77.30 31.62 12.39
C GLY A 124 -77.07 30.29 13.12
N CYS A 125 -78.01 29.35 13.12
CA CYS A 125 -78.08 28.28 14.14
C CYS A 125 -77.05 27.11 14.03
N ASN A 126 -75.99 27.19 13.22
CA ASN A 126 -75.05 26.06 13.06
C ASN A 126 -73.57 26.32 13.40
N LYS A 127 -73.22 27.39 14.11
CA LYS A 127 -71.88 27.53 14.71
C LYS A 127 -72.01 27.70 16.23
N LYS A 128 -71.25 26.92 17.00
CA LYS A 128 -70.97 27.25 18.42
C LYS A 128 -70.53 28.71 18.46
N SER A 129 -71.29 29.60 19.09
CA SER A 129 -70.96 31.02 19.16
C SER A 129 -69.65 31.16 19.96
N ASN A 130 -68.56 31.40 19.25
CA ASN A 130 -67.27 31.67 19.88
C ASN A 130 -67.34 33.10 20.44
N VAL A 131 -66.87 33.32 21.69
CA VAL A 131 -66.90 34.64 22.34
C VAL A 131 -66.19 35.71 21.50
N GLU A 132 -65.27 35.31 20.61
CA GLU A 132 -64.56 36.20 19.69
C GLU A 132 -65.45 36.91 18.65
N ASP A 133 -66.58 36.31 18.26
CA ASP A 133 -67.53 36.87 17.27
C ASP A 133 -68.70 37.61 17.94
N SER A 134 -68.61 37.83 19.27
CA SER A 134 -69.61 38.52 20.06
C SER A 134 -69.85 39.95 19.57
N ILE A 135 -71.12 40.31 19.41
CA ILE A 135 -71.55 41.68 19.05
C ILE A 135 -71.15 42.66 20.16
N VAL A 136 -71.25 42.23 21.43
CA VAL A 136 -70.84 43.02 22.59
C VAL A 136 -69.33 43.23 22.61
N ARG A 137 -68.54 42.18 22.34
CA ARG A 137 -67.07 42.28 22.24
C ARG A 137 -66.64 43.21 21.12
N LYS A 138 -67.25 43.09 19.94
CA LYS A 138 -67.01 43.97 18.79
C LYS A 138 -67.34 45.43 19.13
N LEU A 139 -68.49 45.68 19.74
CA LEU A 139 -68.90 47.02 20.18
C LEU A 139 -67.89 47.64 21.16
N MET A 140 -67.41 46.88 22.13
CA MET A 140 -66.38 47.35 23.07
C MET A 140 -65.10 47.74 22.33
N LEU A 141 -64.58 46.85 21.48
CA LEU A 141 -63.31 47.07 20.75
C LEU A 141 -63.42 48.26 19.79
N ASP A 142 -64.51 48.38 19.02
CA ASP A 142 -64.75 49.49 18.11
C ASP A 142 -64.83 50.83 18.88
N THR A 143 -65.54 50.86 20.02
CA THR A 143 -65.66 52.08 20.85
C THR A 143 -64.32 52.50 21.45
N TRP A 144 -63.46 51.54 21.85
CA TRP A 144 -62.12 51.82 22.36
C TRP A 144 -61.19 52.34 21.26
N ASN A 145 -61.31 51.79 20.05
CA ASN A 145 -60.56 52.23 18.88
C ASN A 145 -60.89 53.69 18.52
N GLU A 146 -62.18 54.02 18.38
CA GLU A 146 -62.65 55.36 18.02
C GLU A 146 -62.33 56.41 19.10
N SER A 147 -62.49 56.06 20.38
CA SER A 147 -62.38 57.04 21.46
C SER A 147 -60.94 57.29 21.90
N ILE A 148 -60.12 56.23 22.03
CA ILE A 148 -58.80 56.31 22.64
C ILE A 148 -57.72 56.02 21.59
N PHE A 149 -57.66 54.79 21.08
CA PHE A 149 -56.50 54.30 20.36
C PHE A 149 -56.20 55.05 19.06
N SER A 150 -57.20 55.33 18.23
CA SER A 150 -57.03 56.02 16.94
C SER A 150 -56.38 57.41 17.08
N ASN A 151 -56.60 58.10 18.20
CA ASN A 151 -56.10 59.44 18.48
C ASN A 151 -54.65 59.47 19.00
N ILE A 152 -54.18 58.37 19.62
CA ILE A 152 -52.86 58.30 20.27
C ILE A 152 -51.93 57.22 19.69
N LYS A 153 -52.39 56.42 18.71
CA LYS A 153 -51.65 55.27 18.15
C LYS A 153 -50.20 55.59 17.75
N ASN A 154 -49.96 56.71 17.05
CA ASN A 154 -48.61 57.08 16.59
C ASN A 154 -47.67 57.38 17.77
N ARG A 155 -48.16 58.08 18.81
CA ARG A 155 -47.36 58.39 20.01
C ARG A 155 -47.04 57.14 20.82
N LEU A 156 -48.00 56.21 20.92
CA LEU A 156 -47.80 54.90 21.56
C LEU A 156 -46.76 54.07 20.82
N GLN A 157 -46.84 54.04 19.49
CA GLN A 157 -45.90 53.36 18.61
C GLN A 157 -44.48 53.91 18.77
N ASP A 158 -44.29 55.22 18.67
CA ASP A 158 -42.96 55.85 18.81
C ASP A 158 -42.34 55.59 20.18
N SER A 159 -43.16 55.62 21.25
CA SER A 159 -42.73 55.30 22.61
C SER A 159 -42.32 53.84 22.77
N ALA A 160 -43.09 52.92 22.18
CA ALA A 160 -42.76 51.50 22.16
C ALA A 160 -41.43 51.25 21.41
N MET A 161 -41.21 51.91 20.27
CA MET A 161 -39.95 51.77 19.52
C MET A 161 -38.74 52.32 20.27
N LYS A 162 -38.89 53.40 21.05
CA LYS A 162 -37.83 53.92 21.93
C LYS A 162 -37.45 52.91 23.02
N LEU A 163 -38.43 52.24 23.63
CA LEU A 163 -38.16 51.21 24.64
C LEU A 163 -37.42 50.01 24.03
N VAL A 164 -37.84 49.55 22.85
CA VAL A 164 -37.15 48.48 22.11
C VAL A 164 -35.72 48.88 21.78
N HIS A 165 -35.49 50.13 21.37
CA HIS A 165 -34.14 50.66 21.12
C HIS A 165 -33.28 50.66 22.39
N ALA A 166 -33.82 51.09 23.53
CA ALA A 166 -33.12 51.10 24.81
C ALA A 166 -32.73 49.68 25.27
N GLU A 167 -33.61 48.69 25.09
CA GLU A 167 -33.28 47.28 25.41
C GLU A 167 -32.20 46.69 24.50
N ARG A 168 -32.09 47.15 23.24
CA ARG A 168 -30.95 46.77 22.38
C ARG A 168 -29.61 47.31 22.88
N LEU A 169 -29.62 48.45 23.58
CA LEU A 169 -28.46 49.01 24.27
C LEU A 169 -28.21 48.38 25.64
N GLY A 170 -29.08 47.46 26.08
CA GLY A 170 -28.96 46.73 27.34
C GLY A 170 -29.79 47.29 28.50
N GLU A 171 -30.66 48.27 28.26
CA GLU A 171 -31.53 48.83 29.31
C GLU A 171 -32.76 47.95 29.56
N ALA A 172 -33.05 47.63 30.81
CA ALA A 172 -34.21 46.83 31.18
C ALA A 172 -35.48 47.69 31.29
N PHE A 173 -36.57 47.26 30.66
CA PHE A 173 -37.89 47.89 30.81
C PHE A 173 -39.01 46.84 30.94
N ASP A 174 -40.21 47.29 31.35
CA ASP A 174 -41.37 46.40 31.40
C ASP A 174 -41.87 46.06 29.99
N SER A 175 -41.55 44.84 29.55
CA SER A 175 -42.00 44.28 28.27
C SER A 175 -43.49 44.37 27.99
N GLN A 176 -44.32 44.44 29.04
CA GLN A 176 -45.75 44.51 28.90
C GLN A 176 -46.24 45.80 28.25
N LEU A 177 -45.40 46.86 28.28
CA LEU A 177 -45.68 48.11 27.61
C LEU A 177 -45.68 47.95 26.08
N VAL A 178 -44.72 47.20 25.53
CA VAL A 178 -44.62 46.94 24.09
C VAL A 178 -45.63 45.87 23.67
N ILE A 179 -45.78 44.81 24.46
CA ILE A 179 -46.76 43.73 24.23
C ILE A 179 -48.18 44.29 24.17
N GLY A 180 -48.55 45.16 25.10
CA GLY A 180 -49.89 45.72 25.14
C GLY A 180 -50.18 46.65 23.96
N VAL A 181 -49.20 47.44 23.48
CA VAL A 181 -49.35 48.24 22.24
C VAL A 181 -49.57 47.31 21.05
N ARG A 182 -48.76 46.26 20.89
CA ARG A 182 -48.95 45.24 19.86
C ARG A 182 -50.36 44.65 19.90
N GLU A 183 -50.82 44.23 21.07
CA GLU A 183 -52.17 43.67 21.26
C GLU A 183 -53.28 44.65 20.87
N SER A 184 -53.10 45.95 21.11
CA SER A 184 -54.02 46.97 20.64
C SER A 184 -54.05 47.05 19.11
N TYR A 185 -52.89 47.05 18.45
CA TYR A 185 -52.80 47.06 16.99
C TYR A 185 -53.44 45.82 16.33
N VAL A 186 -53.35 44.66 16.98
CA VAL A 186 -53.92 43.41 16.44
C VAL A 186 -55.42 43.28 16.73
N ASN A 187 -55.87 43.57 17.95
CA ASN A 187 -57.26 43.29 18.36
C ASN A 187 -58.24 44.41 18.02
N LEU A 188 -57.76 45.63 17.74
CA LEU A 188 -58.61 46.77 17.35
C LEU A 188 -58.74 46.92 15.82
N CYS A 189 -58.28 45.93 15.05
CA CYS A 189 -58.41 45.93 13.60
C CYS A 189 -59.87 45.64 13.19
N SER A 190 -60.51 46.61 12.55
CA SER A 190 -61.92 46.51 12.11
C SER A 190 -62.10 45.84 10.75
N ASN A 191 -61.02 45.42 10.06
CA ASN A 191 -61.11 44.79 8.73
C ASN A 191 -61.56 43.31 8.86
N PRO A 192 -62.72 42.93 8.29
CA PRO A 192 -63.23 41.56 8.36
C PRO A 192 -62.45 40.55 7.49
N ASP A 193 -61.76 41.02 6.44
CA ASP A 193 -61.04 40.17 5.47
C ASP A 193 -59.57 39.92 5.88
N ASP A 194 -58.94 40.88 6.56
CA ASP A 194 -57.57 40.78 7.09
C ASP A 194 -57.43 41.47 8.46
N LYS A 195 -57.56 40.66 9.51
CA LYS A 195 -57.48 41.12 10.91
C LYS A 195 -56.09 41.63 11.31
N LEU A 196 -55.05 41.45 10.50
CA LEU A 196 -53.67 41.87 10.80
C LEU A 196 -53.20 43.08 10.01
N GLN A 197 -53.96 43.57 9.03
CA GLN A 197 -53.52 44.66 8.13
C GLN A 197 -52.98 45.89 8.87
N ILE A 198 -53.71 46.43 9.85
CA ILE A 198 -53.31 47.63 10.60
C ILE A 198 -52.06 47.38 11.44
N TYR A 199 -51.90 46.17 11.98
CA TYR A 199 -50.69 45.76 12.69
C TYR A 199 -49.47 45.74 11.76
N ARG A 200 -49.61 45.15 10.56
CA ARG A 200 -48.54 45.03 9.57
C ARG A 200 -48.07 46.39 9.05
N ASP A 201 -49.02 47.23 8.64
CA ASP A 201 -48.74 48.53 8.00
C ASP A 201 -48.13 49.56 8.97
N ASN A 202 -48.32 49.39 10.27
CA ASN A 202 -47.89 50.37 11.28
C ASN A 202 -46.86 49.81 12.26
N PHE A 203 -47.26 48.89 13.14
CA PHE A 203 -46.42 48.43 14.23
C PHE A 203 -45.29 47.51 13.74
N GLU A 204 -45.60 46.50 12.93
CA GLU A 204 -44.60 45.59 12.35
C GLU A 204 -43.60 46.37 11.49
N LYS A 205 -44.10 47.22 10.58
CA LYS A 205 -43.26 48.06 9.73
C LYS A 205 -42.33 48.97 10.54
N ALA A 206 -42.85 49.69 11.54
CA ALA A 206 -42.01 50.56 12.36
C ALA A 206 -41.02 49.79 13.24
N TYR A 207 -41.40 48.59 13.68
CA TYR A 207 -40.48 47.69 14.38
C TYR A 207 -39.33 47.28 13.47
N MET A 208 -39.61 46.86 12.24
CA MET A 208 -38.60 46.52 11.23
C MET A 208 -37.70 47.72 10.90
N ASP A 209 -38.27 48.89 10.58
CA ASP A 209 -37.52 50.11 10.24
C ASP A 209 -36.58 50.54 11.37
N SER A 210 -37.05 50.46 12.63
CA SER A 210 -36.24 50.76 13.82
C SER A 210 -35.08 49.77 14.00
N THR A 211 -35.35 48.48 13.76
CA THR A 211 -34.36 47.40 13.86
C THR A 211 -33.28 47.53 12.81
N GLU A 212 -33.68 47.76 11.56
CA GLU A 212 -32.76 47.94 10.44
C GLU A 212 -31.86 49.16 10.64
N ARG A 213 -32.43 50.31 11.03
CA ARG A 213 -31.66 51.54 11.28
C ARG A 213 -30.63 51.35 12.39
N PHE A 214 -30.98 50.62 13.45
CA PHE A 214 -30.07 50.33 14.55
C PHE A 214 -28.85 49.55 14.07
N TYR A 215 -29.07 48.42 13.38
CA TYR A 215 -27.97 47.57 12.95
C TYR A 215 -27.16 48.14 11.79
N ARG A 216 -27.79 48.87 10.84
CA ARG A 216 -27.06 49.59 9.79
C ARG A 216 -26.09 50.65 10.35
N THR A 217 -26.36 51.18 11.54
CA THR A 217 -25.47 52.15 12.19
C THR A 217 -24.36 51.46 12.99
N GLN A 218 -24.68 50.42 13.77
CA GLN A 218 -23.69 49.78 14.65
C GLN A 218 -22.77 48.79 13.94
N ALA A 219 -23.28 48.04 12.96
CA ALA A 219 -22.56 46.94 12.33
C ALA A 219 -21.25 47.37 11.63
N PRO A 220 -21.20 48.45 10.80
CA PRO A 220 -19.95 48.88 10.18
C PRO A 220 -18.88 49.28 11.20
N SER A 221 -19.28 49.99 12.26
CA SER A 221 -18.37 50.44 13.32
C SER A 221 -17.76 49.27 14.09
N TYR A 222 -18.55 48.22 14.37
CA TYR A 222 -18.05 47.03 15.07
C TYR A 222 -17.07 46.23 14.20
N LEU A 223 -17.40 46.06 12.91
CA LEU A 223 -16.54 45.34 11.95
C LEU A 223 -15.17 46.01 11.81
N GLN A 224 -15.14 47.35 11.69
CA GLN A 224 -13.90 48.11 11.52
C GLN A 224 -12.97 48.00 12.74
N GLN A 225 -13.52 47.94 13.95
CA GLN A 225 -12.73 47.91 15.19
C GLN A 225 -12.24 46.51 15.57
N ASN A 226 -13.05 45.48 15.32
CA ASN A 226 -12.82 44.14 15.88
C ASN A 226 -12.46 43.08 14.84
N GLY A 227 -12.54 43.41 13.55
CA GLY A 227 -12.25 42.51 12.44
C GLY A 227 -13.39 41.50 12.14
N VAL A 228 -13.25 40.80 11.02
CA VAL A 228 -14.29 39.93 10.44
C VAL A 228 -14.69 38.77 11.37
N GLN A 229 -13.72 38.13 12.01
CA GLN A 229 -13.98 36.94 12.83
C GLN A 229 -14.80 37.24 14.08
N ASN A 230 -14.49 38.33 14.78
CA ASN A 230 -15.27 38.78 15.94
C ASN A 230 -16.63 39.33 15.50
N TYR A 231 -16.68 39.98 14.33
CA TYR A 231 -17.94 40.44 13.75
C TYR A 231 -18.92 39.29 13.46
N MET A 232 -18.45 38.13 12.96
CA MET A 232 -19.32 36.97 12.77
C MET A 232 -19.96 36.50 14.07
N LYS A 233 -19.19 36.44 15.17
CA LYS A 233 -19.71 36.07 16.50
C LYS A 233 -20.74 37.09 17.00
N TYR A 234 -20.43 38.37 16.79
CA TYR A 234 -21.34 39.47 17.11
C TYR A 234 -22.65 39.35 16.31
N ALA A 235 -22.58 39.13 15.00
CA ALA A 235 -23.75 39.00 14.14
C ALA A 235 -24.63 37.80 14.54
N ASP A 236 -24.06 36.62 14.80
CA ASP A 236 -24.83 35.45 15.26
C ASP A 236 -25.51 35.71 16.62
N SER A 237 -24.80 36.31 17.57
CA SER A 237 -25.37 36.68 18.88
C SER A 237 -26.53 37.66 18.72
N LYS A 238 -26.36 38.70 17.89
CA LYS A 238 -27.40 39.70 17.66
C LYS A 238 -28.61 39.16 16.92
N LEU A 239 -28.43 38.23 15.97
CA LEU A 239 -29.55 37.51 15.35
C LEU A 239 -30.35 36.69 16.37
N ARG A 240 -29.68 35.95 17.26
CA ARG A 240 -30.36 35.17 18.32
C ARG A 240 -31.07 36.06 19.35
N GLU A 241 -30.47 37.20 19.69
CA GLU A 241 -31.08 38.20 20.57
C GLU A 241 -32.35 38.80 19.94
N GLU A 242 -32.30 39.20 18.67
CA GLU A 242 -33.47 39.72 17.95
C GLU A 242 -34.55 38.67 17.73
N GLU A 243 -34.20 37.41 17.45
CA GLU A 243 -35.19 36.34 17.33
C GLU A 243 -35.97 36.15 18.64
N LYS A 244 -35.28 36.11 19.78
CA LYS A 244 -35.91 36.05 21.11
C LYS A 244 -36.79 37.27 21.38
N ARG A 245 -36.31 38.45 20.97
CA ARG A 245 -37.05 39.71 21.12
C ARG A 245 -38.29 39.76 20.22
N ALA A 246 -38.18 39.26 19.00
CA ALA A 246 -39.26 39.14 18.01
C ALA A 246 -40.37 38.21 18.52
N LEU A 247 -40.00 37.03 19.03
CA LEU A 247 -40.95 36.09 19.64
C LEU A 247 -41.68 36.69 20.86
N ARG A 248 -41.09 37.69 21.51
CA ARG A 248 -41.69 38.40 22.65
C ARG A 248 -42.61 39.54 22.23
N TYR A 249 -42.24 40.32 21.21
CA TYR A 249 -42.90 41.59 20.87
C TYR A 249 -43.69 41.62 19.56
N LEU A 250 -43.43 40.71 18.63
CA LEU A 250 -44.23 40.57 17.42
C LEU A 250 -45.40 39.60 17.64
N GLU A 251 -46.31 39.55 16.68
CA GLU A 251 -47.43 38.60 16.68
C GLU A 251 -46.94 37.22 16.21
N THR A 252 -47.34 36.16 16.92
CA THR A 252 -46.85 34.79 16.72
C THR A 252 -47.98 33.80 16.41
N ARG A 253 -49.19 34.30 16.12
CA ARG A 253 -50.28 33.45 15.61
C ARG A 253 -49.88 32.78 14.29
N ARG A 254 -50.45 31.59 14.03
CA ARG A 254 -50.04 30.67 12.93
C ARG A 254 -50.13 31.26 11.52
N ASP A 255 -50.86 32.35 11.37
CA ASP A 255 -51.18 33.10 10.16
C ASP A 255 -50.29 34.36 9.98
N CYS A 256 -49.32 34.59 10.88
CA CYS A 256 -48.46 35.76 10.89
C CYS A 256 -46.97 35.39 10.71
N ASN A 257 -46.34 35.88 9.64
CA ASN A 257 -44.92 35.64 9.32
C ASN A 257 -43.99 36.77 9.79
N SER A 258 -44.44 37.64 10.70
CA SER A 258 -43.70 38.86 11.08
C SER A 258 -42.34 38.59 11.73
N VAL A 259 -42.22 37.50 12.50
CA VAL A 259 -40.94 37.07 13.06
C VAL A 259 -39.97 36.67 11.95
N GLN A 260 -40.43 35.91 10.95
CA GLN A 260 -39.60 35.51 9.81
C GLN A 260 -39.17 36.73 8.99
N ALA A 261 -40.10 37.64 8.67
CA ALA A 261 -39.81 38.86 7.92
C ALA A 261 -38.81 39.78 8.65
N LEU A 262 -38.90 39.87 9.98
CA LEU A 262 -37.91 40.61 10.77
C LEU A 262 -36.55 39.92 10.74
N MET A 263 -36.51 38.60 10.86
CA MET A 263 -35.24 37.86 10.79
C MET A 263 -34.58 38.03 9.41
N GLU A 264 -35.34 38.02 8.32
CA GLU A 264 -34.84 38.34 6.98
C GLU A 264 -34.28 39.78 6.91
N CYS A 265 -34.96 40.76 7.51
CA CYS A 265 -34.48 42.14 7.62
C CYS A 265 -33.16 42.23 8.41
N CYS A 266 -33.08 41.57 9.57
CA CYS A 266 -31.87 41.52 10.41
C CYS A 266 -30.71 40.85 9.69
N VAL A 267 -30.95 39.72 9.00
CA VAL A 267 -29.95 39.03 8.18
C VAL A 267 -29.46 39.95 7.06
N ASN A 268 -30.36 40.71 6.42
CA ASN A 268 -29.97 41.67 5.39
C ASN A 268 -29.08 42.80 5.94
N ALA A 269 -29.42 43.36 7.10
CA ALA A 269 -28.67 44.44 7.72
C ALA A 269 -27.32 43.99 8.31
N LEU A 270 -27.27 42.82 8.96
CA LEU A 270 -26.09 42.32 9.67
C LEU A 270 -25.18 41.42 8.83
N VAL A 271 -25.74 40.65 7.90
CA VAL A 271 -24.98 39.60 7.20
C VAL A 271 -24.88 39.89 5.71
N THR A 272 -26.01 40.08 5.01
CA THR A 272 -26.02 40.32 3.55
C THR A 272 -25.19 41.55 3.16
N SER A 273 -25.26 42.63 3.96
CA SER A 273 -24.51 43.87 3.71
C SER A 273 -22.99 43.72 3.79
N PHE A 274 -22.50 42.69 4.49
CA PHE A 274 -21.07 42.43 4.70
C PHE A 274 -20.63 41.08 4.10
N LYS A 275 -21.48 40.46 3.27
CA LYS A 275 -21.27 39.10 2.76
C LYS A 275 -19.92 38.95 2.05
N GLU A 276 -19.53 39.92 1.23
CA GLU A 276 -18.28 39.85 0.45
C GLU A 276 -17.04 39.89 1.37
N THR A 277 -17.07 40.71 2.41
CA THR A 277 -15.99 40.81 3.40
C THR A 277 -15.90 39.55 4.26
N ILE A 278 -17.03 38.95 4.62
CA ILE A 278 -17.06 37.69 5.38
C ILE A 278 -16.53 36.54 4.52
N LEU A 279 -17.00 36.42 3.27
CA LEU A 279 -16.61 35.34 2.36
C LEU A 279 -15.14 35.41 1.95
N ALA A 280 -14.53 36.60 1.88
CA ALA A 280 -13.10 36.75 1.58
C ALA A 280 -12.17 36.03 2.59
N GLU A 281 -12.62 35.79 3.82
CA GLU A 281 -11.87 35.04 4.83
C GLU A 281 -12.04 33.51 4.70
N CYS A 282 -13.03 33.04 3.93
CA CYS A 282 -13.38 31.63 3.82
C CYS A 282 -12.21 30.75 3.32
N PRO A 283 -11.50 31.09 2.21
CA PRO A 283 -10.39 30.27 1.73
C PRO A 283 -9.26 30.10 2.76
N GLY A 284 -8.97 31.16 3.52
CA GLY A 284 -7.94 31.15 4.56
C GLY A 284 -8.30 30.24 5.74
N MET A 285 -9.57 30.26 6.16
CA MET A 285 -10.07 29.39 7.23
C MET A 285 -10.11 27.92 6.82
N ILE A 286 -10.50 27.63 5.57
CA ILE A 286 -10.47 26.28 5.00
C ILE A 286 -9.03 25.75 5.01
N LYS A 287 -8.07 26.53 4.50
CA LYS A 287 -6.66 26.12 4.41
C LYS A 287 -6.01 25.85 5.79
N ARG A 288 -6.41 26.58 6.84
CA ARG A 288 -5.90 26.41 8.21
C ARG A 288 -6.70 25.40 9.04
N ASN A 289 -7.72 24.76 8.47
CA ASN A 289 -8.60 23.81 9.16
C ASN A 289 -9.29 24.40 10.41
N GLU A 290 -9.74 25.66 10.35
CA GLU A 290 -10.41 26.36 11.45
C GLU A 290 -11.92 26.03 11.50
N THR A 291 -12.26 24.77 11.81
CA THR A 291 -13.62 24.20 11.67
C THR A 291 -14.69 24.95 12.47
N GLU A 292 -14.42 25.38 13.70
CA GLU A 292 -15.38 26.16 14.51
C GLU A 292 -15.77 27.49 13.85
N LYS A 293 -14.80 28.16 13.20
CA LYS A 293 -15.05 29.46 12.55
C LYS A 293 -15.78 29.29 11.24
N LEU A 294 -15.47 28.23 10.49
CA LEU A 294 -16.19 27.85 9.28
C LEU A 294 -17.64 27.46 9.59
N HIS A 295 -17.87 26.77 10.71
CA HIS A 295 -19.22 26.45 11.17
C HIS A 295 -20.05 27.70 11.45
N LEU A 296 -19.46 28.68 12.13
CA LEU A 296 -20.09 29.97 12.36
C LEU A 296 -20.38 30.72 11.04
N MET A 297 -19.42 30.73 10.12
CA MET A 297 -19.60 31.35 8.79
C MET A 297 -20.73 30.67 8.01
N PHE A 298 -20.78 29.33 8.01
CA PHE A 298 -21.83 28.55 7.38
C PHE A 298 -23.21 28.87 7.97
N SER A 299 -23.33 28.92 9.31
CA SER A 299 -24.59 29.24 9.97
C SER A 299 -25.14 30.63 9.61
N LEU A 300 -24.25 31.59 9.37
CA LEU A 300 -24.63 32.94 8.90
C LEU A 300 -24.95 32.97 7.41
N MET A 301 -24.14 32.32 6.57
CA MET A 301 -24.31 32.32 5.12
C MET A 301 -25.50 31.49 4.65
N ASP A 302 -25.92 30.46 5.39
CA ASP A 302 -27.14 29.67 5.10
C ASP A 302 -28.42 30.49 5.21
N LYS A 303 -28.39 31.56 6.00
CA LYS A 303 -29.51 32.50 6.14
C LYS A 303 -29.56 33.51 4.98
N VAL A 304 -28.47 33.67 4.22
CA VAL A 304 -28.36 34.63 3.12
C VAL A 304 -28.67 33.94 1.78
N PRO A 305 -29.57 34.48 0.95
CA PRO A 305 -29.79 33.96 -0.39
C PRO A 305 -28.49 33.92 -1.20
N SER A 306 -28.13 32.74 -1.73
CA SER A 306 -26.87 32.50 -2.45
C SER A 306 -25.59 32.75 -1.64
N GLY A 307 -25.67 32.83 -0.30
CA GLY A 307 -24.50 33.06 0.56
C GLY A 307 -23.54 31.87 0.63
N ILE A 308 -24.05 30.65 0.44
CA ILE A 308 -23.26 29.41 0.55
C ILE A 308 -22.52 29.08 -0.75
N GLU A 309 -23.00 29.53 -1.92
CA GLU A 309 -22.42 29.18 -3.22
C GLU A 309 -20.91 29.48 -3.32
N PRO A 310 -20.42 30.64 -2.84
CA PRO A 310 -18.99 30.93 -2.83
C PRO A 310 -18.20 29.99 -1.90
N MET A 311 -18.76 29.62 -0.75
CA MET A 311 -18.13 28.69 0.19
C MET A 311 -18.00 27.27 -0.40
N LEU A 312 -18.99 26.83 -1.19
CA LEU A 312 -18.91 25.56 -1.92
C LEU A 312 -17.76 25.59 -2.92
N LYS A 313 -17.64 26.71 -3.66
CA LYS A 313 -16.57 26.90 -4.64
C LYS A 313 -15.19 26.94 -3.97
N ASP A 314 -15.04 27.65 -2.86
CA ASP A 314 -13.79 27.73 -2.10
C ASP A 314 -13.38 26.37 -1.54
N LEU A 315 -14.34 25.56 -1.06
CA LEU A 315 -14.06 24.19 -0.64
C LEU A 315 -13.64 23.30 -1.82
N GLU A 316 -14.34 23.38 -2.96
CA GLU A 316 -13.98 22.63 -4.17
C GLU A 316 -12.54 22.96 -4.63
N GLU A 317 -12.21 24.25 -4.72
CA GLU A 317 -10.88 24.72 -5.11
C GLU A 317 -9.79 24.30 -4.12
N HIS A 318 -10.08 24.33 -2.81
CA HIS A 318 -9.15 23.86 -1.80
C HIS A 318 -8.89 22.35 -1.90
N ILE A 319 -9.94 21.53 -2.02
CA ILE A 319 -9.81 20.08 -2.13
C ILE A 319 -9.01 19.72 -3.39
N MET A 320 -9.29 20.38 -4.52
CA MET A 320 -8.55 20.16 -5.76
C MET A 320 -7.08 20.57 -5.62
N SER A 321 -6.80 21.80 -5.17
CA SER A 321 -5.42 22.31 -5.09
C SER A 321 -4.57 21.58 -4.05
N ALA A 322 -5.06 21.40 -2.83
CA ALA A 322 -4.34 20.68 -1.78
C ALA A 322 -4.25 19.19 -2.10
N GLY A 323 -5.30 18.62 -2.70
CA GLY A 323 -5.30 17.22 -3.08
C GLY A 323 -4.26 16.90 -4.17
N LEU A 324 -4.23 17.68 -5.24
CA LEU A 324 -3.24 17.56 -6.31
C LEU A 324 -1.81 17.80 -5.79
N ALA A 325 -1.61 18.80 -4.92
CA ALA A 325 -0.29 19.08 -4.34
C ALA A 325 0.24 17.90 -3.51
N ASP A 326 -0.60 17.31 -2.65
CA ASP A 326 -0.21 16.14 -1.84
C ASP A 326 0.10 14.91 -2.71
N MET A 327 -0.66 14.71 -3.80
CA MET A 327 -0.44 13.64 -4.76
C MET A 327 0.86 13.82 -5.56
N VAL A 328 1.16 15.05 -6.00
CA VAL A 328 2.38 15.39 -6.75
C VAL A 328 3.62 15.29 -5.86
N ALA A 329 3.56 15.79 -4.63
CA ALA A 329 4.68 15.72 -3.67
C ALA A 329 5.08 14.27 -3.35
N SER A 330 4.11 13.34 -3.44
CA SER A 330 4.33 11.92 -3.17
C SER A 330 4.64 11.10 -4.44
N ALA A 331 4.65 11.73 -5.63
CA ALA A 331 4.66 11.03 -6.91
C ALA A 331 5.90 10.15 -7.13
N GLU A 332 7.09 10.58 -6.70
CA GLU A 332 8.35 9.83 -6.84
C GLU A 332 8.34 8.52 -6.02
N THR A 333 7.81 8.56 -4.79
CA THR A 333 7.69 7.38 -3.91
C THR A 333 6.57 6.44 -4.38
N ILE A 334 5.53 7.02 -4.98
CA ILE A 334 4.31 6.34 -5.43
C ILE A 334 4.53 5.58 -6.75
N THR A 335 5.41 6.04 -7.65
CA THR A 335 5.66 5.35 -8.93
C THR A 335 6.19 3.92 -8.77
N SER A 336 6.83 3.61 -7.64
CA SER A 336 7.32 2.28 -7.29
C SER A 336 6.37 1.47 -6.41
N ASP A 337 5.35 2.09 -5.81
CA ASP A 337 4.58 1.52 -4.71
C ASP A 337 3.08 1.87 -4.81
N SER A 338 2.28 0.94 -5.35
CA SER A 338 0.84 1.10 -5.51
C SER A 338 0.08 1.14 -4.19
N GLU A 339 0.64 0.60 -3.10
CA GLU A 339 0.01 0.62 -1.77
C GLU A 339 0.00 2.06 -1.24
N LYS A 340 1.15 2.73 -1.26
CA LYS A 340 1.26 4.13 -0.81
C LYS A 340 0.37 5.09 -1.58
N TYR A 341 0.16 4.85 -2.88
CA TYR A 341 -0.76 5.66 -3.69
C TYR A 341 -2.19 5.62 -3.14
N VAL A 342 -2.68 4.41 -2.90
CA VAL A 342 -4.07 4.19 -2.48
C VAL A 342 -4.27 4.66 -1.05
N GLU A 343 -3.31 4.40 -0.17
CA GLU A 343 -3.35 4.92 1.21
C GLU A 343 -3.35 6.45 1.26
N GLN A 344 -2.62 7.12 0.37
CA GLN A 344 -2.62 8.58 0.29
C GLN A 344 -3.98 9.12 -0.20
N LEU A 345 -4.60 8.48 -1.19
CA LEU A 345 -5.96 8.84 -1.65
C LEU A 345 -6.99 8.69 -0.52
N LEU A 346 -6.95 7.57 0.21
CA LEU A 346 -7.84 7.31 1.34
C LEU A 346 -7.64 8.33 2.46
N THR A 347 -6.39 8.65 2.78
CA THR A 347 -6.03 9.69 3.77
C THR A 347 -6.61 11.04 3.39
N LEU A 348 -6.52 11.42 2.11
CA LEU A 348 -7.06 12.66 1.56
C LEU A 348 -8.59 12.70 1.65
N PHE A 349 -9.27 11.61 1.27
CA PHE A 349 -10.73 11.50 1.39
C PHE A 349 -11.20 11.64 2.84
N ASN A 350 -10.53 10.95 3.77
CA ASN A 350 -10.85 10.98 5.19
C ASN A 350 -10.62 12.36 5.80
N ARG A 351 -9.52 13.04 5.43
CA ARG A 351 -9.21 14.40 5.87
C ARG A 351 -10.30 15.39 5.49
N PHE A 352 -10.73 15.40 4.22
CA PHE A 352 -11.75 16.33 3.75
C PHE A 352 -13.17 15.96 4.19
N SER A 353 -13.44 14.66 4.38
CA SER A 353 -14.71 14.21 4.98
C SER A 353 -14.83 14.67 6.43
N ARG A 354 -13.74 14.61 7.22
CA ARG A 354 -13.72 15.16 8.58
C ARG A 354 -13.92 16.68 8.59
N LEU A 355 -13.28 17.40 7.67
CA LEU A 355 -13.48 18.84 7.51
C LEU A 355 -14.96 19.17 7.26
N VAL A 356 -15.62 18.48 6.31
CA VAL A 356 -17.04 18.72 6.01
C VAL A 356 -17.94 18.39 7.19
N LYS A 357 -17.66 17.29 7.90
CA LYS A 357 -18.39 16.90 9.09
C LYS A 357 -18.30 17.94 10.20
N GLU A 358 -17.09 18.40 10.51
CA GLU A 358 -16.85 19.32 11.63
C GLU A 358 -17.23 20.77 11.30
N ALA A 359 -16.91 21.26 10.10
CA ALA A 359 -17.19 22.64 9.69
C ALA A 359 -18.63 22.85 9.19
N PHE A 360 -19.20 21.88 8.47
CA PHE A 360 -20.46 22.04 7.74
C PHE A 360 -21.55 21.05 8.19
N GLN A 361 -21.33 20.30 9.28
CA GLN A 361 -22.31 19.36 9.87
C GLN A 361 -22.87 18.33 8.87
N ASP A 362 -22.01 17.84 7.96
CA ASP A 362 -22.41 16.90 6.91
C ASP A 362 -23.55 17.45 6.00
N ASP A 363 -23.59 18.78 5.78
CA ASP A 363 -24.57 19.39 4.87
C ASP A 363 -24.47 18.77 3.46
N PRO A 364 -25.60 18.33 2.87
CA PRO A 364 -25.61 17.66 1.56
C PRO A 364 -24.96 18.45 0.42
N ARG A 365 -25.01 19.79 0.47
CA ARG A 365 -24.40 20.65 -0.57
C ARG A 365 -22.88 20.58 -0.48
N PHE A 366 -22.33 20.63 0.73
CA PHE A 366 -20.89 20.51 0.97
C PHE A 366 -20.37 19.08 0.76
N LEU A 367 -21.17 18.05 1.06
CA LEU A 367 -20.86 16.67 0.68
C LEU A 367 -20.78 16.52 -0.84
N THR A 368 -21.71 17.13 -1.57
CA THR A 368 -21.72 17.13 -3.04
C THR A 368 -20.50 17.88 -3.61
N ALA A 369 -20.15 19.03 -3.04
CA ALA A 369 -18.96 19.79 -3.41
C ALA A 369 -17.67 18.99 -3.18
N ARG A 370 -17.52 18.36 -2.00
CA ARG A 370 -16.40 17.44 -1.70
C ARG A 370 -16.34 16.30 -2.70
N ASP A 371 -17.46 15.63 -2.97
CA ASP A 371 -17.54 14.49 -3.89
C ASP A 371 -17.16 14.89 -5.31
N LYS A 372 -17.61 16.06 -5.77
CA LYS A 372 -17.27 16.63 -7.08
C LYS A 372 -15.78 16.98 -7.17
N ALA A 373 -15.21 17.62 -6.17
CA ALA A 373 -13.80 17.98 -6.13
C ALA A 373 -12.89 16.75 -6.00
N TYR A 374 -13.24 15.80 -5.14
CA TYR A 374 -12.51 14.54 -4.98
C TYR A 374 -12.57 13.70 -6.27
N LYS A 375 -13.73 13.66 -6.94
CA LYS A 375 -13.85 13.08 -8.29
C LYS A 375 -12.92 13.76 -9.29
N ALA A 376 -12.74 15.07 -9.24
CA ALA A 376 -11.79 15.75 -10.11
C ALA A 376 -10.34 15.30 -9.83
N VAL A 377 -9.93 15.22 -8.56
CA VAL A 377 -8.59 14.79 -8.14
C VAL A 377 -8.30 13.34 -8.58
N VAL A 378 -9.22 12.40 -8.34
CA VAL A 378 -9.05 10.97 -8.67
C VAL A 378 -8.88 10.73 -10.17
N ASN A 379 -9.56 11.53 -11.00
CA ASN A 379 -9.54 11.39 -12.45
C ASN A 379 -8.55 12.34 -13.14
N ASP A 380 -7.74 13.08 -12.38
CA ASP A 380 -6.77 14.00 -12.94
C ASP A 380 -5.59 13.25 -13.59
N ALA A 381 -5.36 13.51 -14.88
CA ALA A 381 -4.33 12.84 -15.68
C ALA A 381 -2.94 13.51 -15.59
N THR A 382 -2.81 14.62 -14.87
CA THR A 382 -1.53 15.32 -14.68
C THR A 382 -0.63 14.64 -13.65
N ILE A 383 -1.20 13.86 -12.72
CA ILE A 383 -0.47 13.11 -11.70
C ILE A 383 0.20 11.86 -12.31
N PHE A 384 -0.57 11.01 -13.00
CA PHE A 384 -0.07 9.80 -13.67
C PHE A 384 -0.78 9.55 -14.99
N LYS A 385 -0.01 9.51 -16.08
CA LYS A 385 -0.52 9.23 -17.44
C LYS A 385 -0.49 7.74 -17.73
N LEU A 386 -1.61 7.19 -18.18
CA LEU A 386 -1.70 5.86 -18.77
C LEU A 386 -1.69 5.98 -20.30
N GLU A 387 -0.72 5.36 -20.97
CA GLU A 387 -0.76 5.18 -22.43
C GLU A 387 -1.32 3.79 -22.75
N LEU A 388 -2.54 3.73 -23.29
CA LEU A 388 -3.18 2.48 -23.71
C LEU A 388 -2.82 2.16 -25.17
N PRO A 389 -2.14 1.03 -25.48
CA PRO A 389 -1.98 0.57 -26.85
C PRO A 389 -3.29 -0.07 -27.35
N MET A 390 -4.03 0.63 -28.21
CA MET A 390 -5.17 0.03 -28.93
C MET A 390 -4.68 -0.73 -30.18
N LYS A 391 -5.01 -2.03 -30.26
CA LYS A 391 -4.86 -2.82 -31.49
C LYS A 391 -5.97 -2.43 -32.50
N GLN A 392 -5.52 -1.84 -33.62
CA GLN A 392 -6.08 -1.77 -34.98
C GLN A 392 -6.92 -0.56 -35.47
N LYS A 393 -6.35 0.01 -36.55
CA LYS A 393 -6.94 0.45 -37.83
C LYS A 393 -7.94 1.61 -37.80
N GLY A 394 -7.41 2.81 -38.00
CA GLY A 394 -8.16 3.96 -38.46
C GLY A 394 -7.35 5.24 -38.27
N VAL A 395 -7.22 6.02 -39.33
CA VAL A 395 -6.47 7.29 -39.37
C VAL A 395 -7.04 8.29 -38.36
N GLY A 396 -6.18 8.84 -37.49
CA GLY A 396 -6.35 10.21 -36.97
C GLY A 396 -7.17 10.44 -35.69
N MET A 397 -7.07 9.60 -34.64
CA MET A 397 -7.51 9.99 -33.28
C MET A 397 -6.31 10.11 -32.34
N LYS A 398 -6.11 11.32 -31.80
CA LYS A 398 -5.19 11.59 -30.69
C LYS A 398 -5.67 10.78 -29.48
N THR A 399 -4.80 9.93 -28.92
CA THR A 399 -5.04 9.29 -27.62
C THR A 399 -5.12 10.37 -26.55
N GLN A 400 -6.26 10.46 -25.85
CA GLN A 400 -6.37 11.35 -24.70
C GLN A 400 -5.58 10.75 -23.53
N PRO A 401 -4.80 11.55 -22.79
CA PRO A 401 -4.13 11.07 -21.59
C PRO A 401 -5.17 10.75 -20.51
N GLU A 402 -5.16 9.51 -20.01
CA GLU A 402 -6.07 9.05 -18.97
C GLU A 402 -5.34 8.83 -17.63
N SER A 403 -6.06 8.99 -16.52
CA SER A 403 -5.54 8.75 -15.17
C SER A 403 -5.17 7.28 -14.98
N LYS A 404 -4.00 7.02 -14.40
CA LYS A 404 -3.54 5.66 -14.02
C LYS A 404 -4.22 5.10 -12.76
N CYS A 405 -5.03 5.92 -12.07
CA CYS A 405 -5.72 5.55 -10.83
C CYS A 405 -6.52 4.23 -10.92
N PRO A 406 -7.32 3.94 -11.98
CA PRO A 406 -8.08 2.69 -12.08
C PRO A 406 -7.20 1.44 -12.13
N GLU A 407 -6.02 1.52 -12.76
CA GLU A 407 -5.04 0.42 -12.79
C GLU A 407 -4.41 0.21 -11.42
N LEU A 408 -4.00 1.29 -10.75
CA LEU A 408 -3.36 1.23 -9.43
C LEU A 408 -4.30 0.67 -8.36
N LEU A 409 -5.57 1.08 -8.37
CA LEU A 409 -6.60 0.52 -7.49
C LEU A 409 -6.80 -0.99 -7.76
N ALA A 410 -6.81 -1.42 -9.03
CA ALA A 410 -6.93 -2.83 -9.36
C ALA A 410 -5.72 -3.66 -8.92
N ASN A 411 -4.50 -3.10 -9.02
CA ASN A 411 -3.28 -3.73 -8.53
C ASN A 411 -3.25 -3.85 -7.00
N TYR A 412 -3.73 -2.83 -6.29
CA TYR A 412 -3.82 -2.86 -4.83
C TYR A 412 -4.84 -3.91 -4.35
N CYS A 413 -6.01 -3.99 -4.99
CA CYS A 413 -6.95 -5.08 -4.74
C CYS A 413 -6.30 -6.46 -4.97
N ASP A 414 -5.50 -6.64 -6.03
CA ASP A 414 -4.77 -7.89 -6.27
C ASP A 414 -3.77 -8.21 -5.17
N MET A 415 -3.06 -7.22 -4.63
CA MET A 415 -2.12 -7.41 -3.53
C MET A 415 -2.79 -7.91 -2.24
N LEU A 416 -4.00 -7.41 -1.95
CA LEU A 416 -4.80 -7.82 -0.79
C LEU A 416 -5.46 -9.20 -0.98
N LEU A 417 -5.99 -9.46 -2.18
CA LEU A 417 -6.73 -10.69 -2.50
C LEU A 417 -5.82 -11.89 -2.84
N ARG A 418 -4.54 -11.67 -3.11
CA ARG A 418 -3.55 -12.73 -3.37
C ARG A 418 -2.72 -13.02 -2.12
N LYS A 419 -2.19 -14.23 -1.99
CA LYS A 419 -1.19 -14.61 -0.97
C LYS A 419 0.12 -13.80 -1.14
N THR A 420 0.20 -12.61 -0.55
CA THR A 420 1.37 -11.72 -0.54
C THR A 420 1.92 -11.56 0.88
N PRO A 421 3.15 -11.06 1.07
CA PRO A 421 3.64 -10.72 2.42
C PRO A 421 2.77 -9.70 3.15
N LEU A 422 2.00 -8.88 2.43
CA LEU A 422 1.05 -7.93 3.00
C LEU A 422 -0.21 -8.64 3.49
N SER A 423 -0.84 -9.48 2.66
CA SER A 423 -2.06 -10.22 3.06
C SER A 423 -1.77 -11.24 4.17
N LYS A 424 -0.56 -11.82 4.23
CA LYS A 424 -0.12 -12.70 5.32
C LYS A 424 0.05 -12.00 6.68
N LYS A 425 0.18 -10.67 6.69
CA LYS A 425 0.30 -9.86 7.92
C LYS A 425 -1.04 -9.33 8.43
N LEU A 426 -2.09 -9.40 7.61
CA LEU A 426 -3.41 -8.86 7.89
C LEU A 426 -4.39 -10.00 8.15
N THR A 427 -5.41 -9.76 8.98
CA THR A 427 -6.52 -10.71 9.13
C THR A 427 -7.50 -10.60 7.96
N SER A 428 -8.34 -11.62 7.73
CA SER A 428 -9.40 -11.57 6.71
C SER A 428 -10.34 -10.36 6.90
N GLU A 429 -10.63 -9.98 8.15
CA GLU A 429 -11.46 -8.82 8.50
C GLU A 429 -10.79 -7.49 8.12
N GLU A 430 -9.48 -7.37 8.35
CA GLU A 430 -8.69 -6.18 7.96
C GLU A 430 -8.58 -6.04 6.44
N ILE A 431 -8.45 -7.16 5.73
CA ILE A 431 -8.47 -7.20 4.26
C ILE A 431 -9.82 -6.73 3.73
N GLU A 432 -10.93 -7.23 4.28
CA GLU A 432 -12.27 -6.79 3.92
C GLU A 432 -12.48 -5.29 4.16
N ALA A 433 -12.05 -4.77 5.31
CA ALA A 433 -12.16 -3.35 5.64
C ALA A 433 -11.40 -2.47 4.63
N LYS A 434 -10.14 -2.83 4.31
CA LYS A 434 -9.34 -2.11 3.30
C LYS A 434 -9.96 -2.20 1.90
N LEU A 435 -10.54 -3.34 1.51
CA LEU A 435 -11.23 -3.48 0.22
C LEU A 435 -12.48 -2.58 0.14
N LYS A 436 -13.27 -2.48 1.21
CA LYS A 436 -14.43 -1.56 1.27
C LYS A 436 -14.03 -0.10 1.14
N GLU A 437 -12.90 0.30 1.72
CA GLU A 437 -12.34 1.64 1.53
C GLU A 437 -11.95 1.90 0.06
N VAL A 438 -11.32 0.92 -0.61
CA VAL A 438 -10.99 1.03 -2.05
C VAL A 438 -12.24 1.16 -2.91
N LEU A 439 -13.29 0.41 -2.59
CA LEU A 439 -14.58 0.44 -3.27
C LEU A 439 -15.26 1.82 -3.16
N LEU A 440 -15.08 2.50 -2.04
CA LEU A 440 -15.53 3.88 -1.86
C LEU A 440 -14.83 4.82 -2.86
N VAL A 441 -13.52 4.72 -3.02
CA VAL A 441 -12.75 5.51 -4.00
C VAL A 441 -13.17 5.18 -5.43
N LEU A 442 -13.44 3.90 -5.72
CA LEU A 442 -13.85 3.43 -7.04
C LEU A 442 -15.19 4.03 -7.51
N LYS A 443 -16.06 4.47 -6.58
CA LYS A 443 -17.28 5.23 -6.91
C LYS A 443 -16.99 6.52 -7.67
N TYR A 444 -15.85 7.15 -7.38
CA TYR A 444 -15.44 8.43 -7.96
C TYR A 444 -14.63 8.27 -9.25
N VAL A 445 -14.23 7.05 -9.62
CA VAL A 445 -13.51 6.78 -10.87
C VAL A 445 -14.45 6.85 -12.07
N GLN A 446 -14.06 7.55 -13.13
CA GLN A 446 -14.83 7.67 -14.38
C GLN A 446 -14.65 6.44 -15.28
N ASN A 447 -13.41 6.02 -15.54
CA ASN A 447 -13.09 4.89 -16.43
C ASN A 447 -13.12 3.56 -15.67
N LYS A 448 -14.32 3.19 -15.20
CA LYS A 448 -14.58 1.94 -14.45
C LYS A 448 -14.26 0.68 -15.27
N ASP A 449 -14.37 0.76 -16.59
CA ASP A 449 -14.04 -0.31 -17.53
C ASP A 449 -12.54 -0.66 -17.54
N VAL A 450 -11.66 0.33 -17.35
CA VAL A 450 -10.21 0.11 -17.19
C VAL A 450 -9.94 -0.68 -15.91
N PHE A 451 -10.50 -0.27 -14.77
CA PHE A 451 -10.40 -1.04 -13.52
C PHE A 451 -10.90 -2.47 -13.73
N MET A 452 -12.09 -2.64 -14.32
CA MET A 452 -12.67 -3.97 -14.54
C MET A 452 -11.82 -4.84 -15.49
N ARG A 453 -11.13 -4.25 -16.47
CA ARG A 453 -10.21 -4.96 -17.35
C ARG A 453 -9.01 -5.51 -16.58
N TYR A 454 -8.36 -4.70 -15.75
CA TYR A 454 -7.22 -5.13 -14.94
C TYR A 454 -7.64 -6.09 -13.83
N HIS A 455 -8.71 -5.77 -13.10
CA HIS A 455 -9.26 -6.63 -12.05
C HIS A 455 -9.66 -8.00 -12.60
N LYS A 456 -10.31 -8.04 -13.78
CA LYS A 456 -10.59 -9.30 -14.47
C LYS A 456 -9.31 -10.07 -14.78
N ALA A 457 -8.29 -9.42 -15.35
CA ALA A 457 -7.03 -10.09 -15.69
C ALA A 457 -6.32 -10.66 -14.45
N HIS A 458 -6.36 -9.94 -13.33
CA HIS A 458 -5.84 -10.42 -12.05
C HIS A 458 -6.66 -11.58 -11.49
N LEU A 459 -8.00 -11.48 -11.46
CA LEU A 459 -8.89 -12.57 -11.05
C LEU A 459 -8.67 -13.82 -11.91
N THR A 460 -8.51 -13.66 -13.23
CA THR A 460 -8.19 -14.77 -14.16
C THR A 460 -6.93 -15.50 -13.72
N ARG A 461 -5.85 -14.76 -13.37
CA ARG A 461 -4.62 -15.38 -12.86
C ARG A 461 -4.83 -16.04 -11.50
N ARG A 462 -5.53 -15.38 -10.58
CA ARG A 462 -5.74 -15.91 -9.22
C ARG A 462 -6.54 -17.21 -9.21
N LEU A 463 -7.63 -17.28 -9.97
CA LEU A 463 -8.46 -18.48 -10.09
C LEU A 463 -7.79 -19.61 -10.88
N ILE A 464 -7.00 -19.31 -11.92
CA ILE A 464 -6.29 -20.35 -12.68
C ILE A 464 -5.15 -20.94 -11.83
N LEU A 465 -4.36 -20.09 -11.18
CA LEU A 465 -3.16 -20.48 -10.43
C LEU A 465 -3.45 -20.89 -8.98
N ASP A 466 -4.67 -20.71 -8.49
CA ASP A 466 -5.10 -21.01 -7.12
C ASP A 466 -4.27 -20.28 -6.04
N ILE A 467 -4.04 -18.99 -6.26
CA ILE A 467 -3.19 -18.12 -5.42
C ILE A 467 -3.97 -17.11 -4.58
N SER A 468 -5.29 -17.26 -4.53
CA SER A 468 -6.20 -16.46 -3.71
C SER A 468 -5.85 -16.58 -2.23
N ALA A 469 -5.90 -15.45 -1.50
CA ALA A 469 -5.68 -15.42 -0.06
C ALA A 469 -6.85 -16.03 0.70
N ASP A 470 -8.07 -15.69 0.26
CA ASP A 470 -9.32 -16.11 0.87
C ASP A 470 -10.39 -16.22 -0.23
N SER A 471 -10.98 -17.40 -0.38
CA SER A 471 -11.97 -17.67 -1.44
C SER A 471 -13.32 -17.00 -1.18
N GLU A 472 -13.71 -16.79 0.09
CA GLU A 472 -14.98 -16.19 0.46
C GLU A 472 -14.96 -14.69 0.17
N ILE A 473 -13.87 -14.01 0.55
CA ILE A 473 -13.66 -12.59 0.23
C ILE A 473 -13.63 -12.37 -1.29
N GLU A 474 -13.05 -13.31 -2.04
CA GLU A 474 -12.98 -13.23 -3.50
C GLU A 474 -14.36 -13.36 -4.17
N GLU A 475 -15.25 -14.20 -3.64
CA GLU A 475 -16.66 -14.25 -4.07
C GLU A 475 -17.42 -12.96 -3.66
N ASN A 476 -17.24 -12.50 -2.42
CA ASN A 476 -17.87 -11.26 -1.90
C ASN A 476 -17.47 -10.02 -2.71
N MET A 477 -16.23 -9.97 -3.23
CA MET A 477 -15.76 -8.87 -4.08
C MET A 477 -16.64 -8.68 -5.33
N VAL A 478 -17.19 -9.75 -5.89
CA VAL A 478 -18.10 -9.66 -7.05
C VAL A 478 -19.42 -8.98 -6.67
N GLU A 479 -19.93 -9.26 -5.48
CA GLU A 479 -21.14 -8.63 -4.94
C GLU A 479 -20.88 -7.15 -4.65
N TRP A 480 -19.77 -6.84 -3.99
CA TRP A 480 -19.41 -5.46 -3.69
C TRP A 480 -19.20 -4.61 -4.96
N LEU A 481 -18.58 -5.17 -6.01
CA LEU A 481 -18.45 -4.47 -7.30
C LEU A 481 -19.82 -4.21 -7.94
N ARG A 482 -20.81 -5.09 -7.73
CA ARG A 482 -22.19 -4.88 -8.17
C ARG A 482 -22.84 -3.71 -7.42
N GLU A 483 -22.67 -3.66 -6.10
CA GLU A 483 -23.21 -2.61 -5.23
C GLU A 483 -22.64 -1.22 -5.56
N VAL A 484 -21.34 -1.13 -5.87
CA VAL A 484 -20.68 0.13 -6.28
C VAL A 484 -21.12 0.60 -7.68
N GLY A 485 -21.92 -0.20 -8.39
CA GLY A 485 -22.41 0.11 -9.73
C GLY A 485 -21.33 0.01 -10.79
N MET A 486 -20.50 -1.05 -10.73
CA MET A 486 -19.65 -1.44 -11.86
C MET A 486 -20.49 -1.97 -13.02
N PRO A 487 -19.99 -1.90 -14.27
CA PRO A 487 -20.71 -2.40 -15.44
C PRO A 487 -21.14 -3.86 -15.27
N ALA A 488 -22.45 -4.11 -15.35
CA ALA A 488 -23.05 -5.41 -15.07
C ALA A 488 -22.53 -6.52 -16.00
N ASP A 489 -22.19 -6.19 -17.25
CA ASP A 489 -21.65 -7.15 -18.20
C ASP A 489 -20.26 -7.68 -17.79
N TYR A 490 -19.44 -6.86 -17.13
CA TYR A 490 -18.15 -7.27 -16.56
C TYR A 490 -18.35 -8.06 -15.28
N VAL A 491 -19.17 -7.58 -14.35
CA VAL A 491 -19.45 -8.26 -13.07
C VAL A 491 -20.06 -9.65 -13.30
N ASN A 492 -20.99 -9.78 -14.25
CA ASN A 492 -21.58 -11.07 -14.63
C ASN A 492 -20.56 -12.03 -15.24
N LYS A 493 -19.54 -11.52 -15.95
CA LYS A 493 -18.43 -12.35 -16.43
C LYS A 493 -17.57 -12.85 -15.28
N LEU A 494 -17.28 -12.01 -14.26
CA LEU A 494 -16.55 -12.44 -13.06
C LEU A 494 -17.34 -13.52 -12.29
N ALA A 495 -18.63 -13.30 -12.03
CA ALA A 495 -19.48 -14.30 -11.39
C ALA A 495 -19.49 -15.64 -12.16
N ARG A 496 -19.57 -15.57 -13.49
CA ARG A 496 -19.49 -16.77 -14.34
C ARG A 496 -18.13 -17.46 -14.28
N MET A 497 -17.03 -16.73 -14.06
CA MET A 497 -15.70 -17.33 -13.88
C MET A 497 -15.68 -18.24 -12.65
N PHE A 498 -16.23 -17.83 -11.50
CA PHE A 498 -16.33 -18.70 -10.32
C PHE A 498 -17.18 -19.95 -10.58
N GLN A 499 -18.30 -19.79 -11.29
CA GLN A 499 -19.14 -20.92 -11.69
C GLN A 499 -18.39 -21.89 -12.62
N ASP A 500 -17.62 -21.36 -13.57
CA ASP A 500 -16.81 -22.18 -14.49
C ASP A 500 -15.71 -22.96 -13.74
N ILE A 501 -15.11 -22.39 -12.69
CA ILE A 501 -14.13 -23.11 -11.85
C ILE A 501 -14.79 -24.30 -11.14
N LYS A 502 -15.92 -24.09 -10.47
CA LYS A 502 -16.66 -25.17 -9.77
C LYS A 502 -17.06 -26.29 -10.74
N VAL A 503 -17.62 -25.94 -11.91
CA VAL A 503 -17.96 -26.91 -12.96
C VAL A 503 -16.72 -27.66 -13.46
N SER A 504 -15.58 -26.98 -13.56
CA SER A 504 -14.34 -27.61 -13.99
C SER A 504 -13.76 -28.55 -12.94
N GLU A 505 -13.91 -28.27 -11.66
CA GLU A 505 -13.50 -29.17 -10.57
C GLU A 505 -14.31 -30.48 -10.61
N ASP A 506 -15.63 -30.38 -10.81
CA ASP A 506 -16.51 -31.55 -10.98
C ASP A 506 -16.11 -32.41 -12.20
N LEU A 507 -15.77 -31.75 -13.32
CA LEU A 507 -15.30 -32.42 -14.54
C LEU A 507 -13.95 -33.10 -14.33
N ASN A 508 -13.02 -32.47 -13.59
CA ASN A 508 -11.74 -33.07 -13.24
C ASN A 508 -11.91 -34.31 -12.38
N GLN A 509 -12.77 -34.24 -11.37
CA GLN A 509 -13.04 -35.38 -10.50
C GLN A 509 -13.60 -36.55 -11.31
N SER A 510 -14.54 -36.27 -12.22
CA SER A 510 -15.10 -37.27 -13.14
C SER A 510 -14.03 -37.86 -14.09
N PHE A 511 -13.09 -37.05 -14.58
CA PHE A 511 -11.98 -37.50 -15.42
C PHE A 511 -11.01 -38.41 -14.65
N LYS A 512 -10.64 -38.01 -13.42
CA LYS A 512 -9.76 -38.79 -12.54
C LYS A 512 -10.36 -40.15 -12.18
N GLU A 513 -11.65 -40.19 -11.88
CA GLU A 513 -12.38 -41.43 -11.58
C GLU A 513 -12.42 -42.40 -12.77
N MET A 514 -12.65 -41.90 -13.99
CA MET A 514 -12.67 -42.73 -15.19
C MET A 514 -11.31 -43.37 -15.48
N HIS A 515 -10.20 -42.67 -15.19
CA HIS A 515 -8.85 -43.13 -15.52
C HIS A 515 -8.09 -43.74 -14.35
N LYS A 516 -8.71 -43.91 -13.17
CA LYS A 516 -8.10 -44.49 -11.96
C LYS A 516 -7.54 -45.91 -12.14
N HIS A 517 -8.05 -46.67 -13.11
CA HIS A 517 -7.64 -48.05 -13.40
C HIS A 517 -6.92 -48.23 -14.76
N ASN A 518 -6.78 -47.16 -15.55
CA ASN A 518 -6.07 -47.21 -16.83
C ASN A 518 -4.59 -46.90 -16.65
N LYS A 519 -3.71 -47.63 -17.35
CA LYS A 519 -2.27 -47.34 -17.43
C LYS A 519 -2.03 -46.13 -18.36
N LEU A 520 -2.35 -44.94 -17.87
CA LEU A 520 -1.90 -43.68 -18.48
C LEU A 520 -0.38 -43.49 -18.30
N ALA A 521 0.25 -42.70 -19.19
CA ALA A 521 1.65 -42.31 -19.06
C ALA A 521 1.94 -41.44 -17.82
N LEU A 522 0.91 -40.73 -17.31
CA LEU A 522 0.94 -39.97 -16.06
C LEU A 522 -0.21 -40.44 -15.14
N PRO A 523 0.00 -40.54 -13.80
CA PRO A 523 -1.09 -40.80 -12.88
C PRO A 523 -2.19 -39.74 -13.04
N ALA A 524 -3.46 -40.14 -13.23
CA ALA A 524 -4.57 -39.20 -13.45
C ALA A 524 -4.70 -38.15 -12.32
N ASP A 525 -4.30 -38.50 -11.10
CA ASP A 525 -4.30 -37.60 -9.94
C ASP A 525 -3.29 -36.46 -10.04
N SER A 526 -2.24 -36.61 -10.86
CA SER A 526 -1.16 -35.63 -11.04
C SER A 526 -1.52 -34.48 -11.99
N VAL A 527 -2.67 -34.55 -12.66
CA VAL A 527 -3.10 -33.54 -13.63
C VAL A 527 -4.41 -32.89 -13.16
N ASN A 528 -4.46 -31.56 -13.26
CA ASN A 528 -5.65 -30.76 -12.98
C ASN A 528 -5.99 -29.93 -14.23
N ILE A 529 -7.12 -30.21 -14.87
CA ILE A 529 -7.50 -29.66 -16.17
C ILE A 529 -8.60 -28.62 -15.97
N LYS A 530 -8.29 -27.34 -16.15
CA LYS A 530 -9.32 -26.29 -16.05
C LYS A 530 -10.03 -26.07 -17.40
N ILE A 531 -11.25 -26.59 -17.55
CA ILE A 531 -12.08 -26.40 -18.74
C ILE A 531 -13.01 -25.21 -18.53
N LEU A 532 -12.70 -24.11 -19.21
CA LEU A 532 -13.30 -22.79 -18.94
C LEU A 532 -14.03 -22.24 -20.17
N ASN A 533 -15.06 -21.41 -19.95
CA ASN A 533 -15.81 -20.80 -21.05
C ASN A 533 -15.02 -19.66 -21.71
N ALA A 534 -14.68 -19.83 -23.00
CA ALA A 534 -13.92 -18.84 -23.76
C ALA A 534 -14.55 -17.42 -23.74
N GLY A 535 -15.88 -17.30 -23.69
CA GLY A 535 -16.57 -16.00 -23.67
C GLY A 535 -16.43 -15.24 -22.35
N ALA A 536 -16.24 -15.94 -21.23
CA ALA A 536 -16.01 -15.32 -19.92
C ALA A 536 -14.51 -15.07 -19.67
N TRP A 537 -13.63 -15.95 -20.14
CA TRP A 537 -12.21 -15.95 -19.79
C TRP A 537 -11.27 -15.32 -20.84
N SER A 538 -11.51 -15.50 -22.14
CA SER A 538 -10.54 -15.14 -23.19
C SER A 538 -10.69 -13.71 -23.72
N ARG A 539 -9.55 -13.08 -24.09
CA ARG A 539 -9.48 -11.88 -24.95
C ARG A 539 -8.39 -11.95 -26.04
N SER A 540 -7.44 -12.87 -25.99
CA SER A 540 -6.29 -12.94 -26.90
C SER A 540 -6.30 -14.21 -27.75
N SER A 541 -6.37 -14.05 -29.07
CA SER A 541 -6.25 -15.10 -30.09
C SER A 541 -4.80 -15.40 -30.47
N GLU A 542 -3.81 -14.94 -29.69
CA GLU A 542 -2.40 -15.23 -29.93
C GLU A 542 -2.14 -16.70 -29.62
N LYS A 543 -2.17 -17.52 -30.67
CA LYS A 543 -1.69 -18.90 -30.64
C LYS A 543 -0.19 -18.87 -30.43
N VAL A 544 0.23 -18.91 -29.17
CA VAL A 544 1.62 -19.19 -28.84
C VAL A 544 1.79 -20.70 -28.92
N PHE A 545 2.54 -21.14 -29.92
CA PHE A 545 2.94 -22.54 -30.05
C PHE A 545 3.99 -22.82 -28.97
N VAL A 546 3.67 -23.76 -28.08
CA VAL A 546 4.57 -24.26 -27.05
C VAL A 546 4.77 -25.74 -27.33
N SER A 547 6.02 -26.19 -27.45
CA SER A 547 6.35 -27.62 -27.48
C SER A 547 6.13 -28.20 -26.09
N LEU A 548 5.23 -29.17 -25.95
CA LEU A 548 4.94 -29.81 -24.68
C LEU A 548 5.80 -31.06 -24.50
N PRO A 549 6.09 -31.48 -23.25
CA PRO A 549 6.63 -32.81 -22.98
C PRO A 549 5.73 -33.91 -23.56
N MET A 550 6.34 -35.01 -24.02
CA MET A 550 5.65 -36.13 -24.67
C MET A 550 4.53 -36.70 -23.79
N GLU A 551 4.75 -36.71 -22.47
CA GLU A 551 3.80 -37.21 -21.48
C GLU A 551 2.52 -36.36 -21.40
N LEU A 552 2.61 -35.05 -21.69
CA LEU A 552 1.46 -34.15 -21.77
C LEU A 552 0.83 -34.15 -23.17
N GLU A 553 1.61 -34.38 -24.22
CA GLU A 553 1.09 -34.54 -25.60
C GLU A 553 0.19 -35.77 -25.70
N ASP A 554 0.55 -36.89 -25.07
CA ASP A 554 -0.26 -38.12 -25.05
C ASP A 554 -1.57 -37.97 -24.27
N LEU A 555 -1.61 -37.05 -23.29
CA LEU A 555 -2.80 -36.80 -22.47
C LEU A 555 -3.86 -35.94 -23.19
N ILE A 556 -3.43 -35.04 -24.07
CA ILE A 556 -4.33 -34.10 -24.77
C ILE A 556 -5.46 -34.83 -25.52
N PRO A 557 -5.18 -35.86 -26.35
CA PRO A 557 -6.21 -36.63 -27.04
C PRO A 557 -7.22 -37.28 -26.07
N GLU A 558 -6.76 -37.80 -24.93
CA GLU A 558 -7.64 -38.46 -23.96
C GLU A 558 -8.61 -37.48 -23.30
N VAL A 559 -8.14 -36.29 -22.96
CA VAL A 559 -8.99 -35.21 -22.42
C VAL A 559 -9.99 -34.73 -23.46
N GLU A 560 -9.57 -34.60 -24.72
CA GLU A 560 -10.48 -34.24 -25.81
C GLU A 560 -11.56 -35.30 -26.03
N ASP A 561 -11.21 -36.58 -25.96
CA ASP A 561 -12.16 -37.68 -26.15
C ASP A 561 -13.11 -37.83 -24.95
N PHE A 562 -12.61 -37.67 -23.72
CA PHE A 562 -13.45 -37.56 -22.53
C PHE A 562 -14.48 -36.43 -22.68
N TYR A 563 -14.03 -35.24 -23.08
CA TYR A 563 -14.90 -34.09 -23.21
C TYR A 563 -15.91 -34.22 -24.35
N LYS A 564 -15.50 -34.78 -25.50
CA LYS A 564 -16.40 -35.04 -26.66
C LYS A 564 -17.49 -36.05 -26.32
N LYS A 565 -17.20 -37.07 -25.48
CA LYS A 565 -18.20 -38.05 -25.03
C LYS A 565 -19.27 -37.42 -24.14
N ASN A 566 -18.87 -36.47 -23.28
CA ASN A 566 -19.77 -35.81 -22.33
C ASN A 566 -20.48 -34.58 -22.90
N HIS A 567 -19.92 -33.96 -23.96
CA HIS A 567 -20.47 -32.75 -24.57
C HIS A 567 -20.41 -32.77 -26.10
N SER A 568 -21.57 -32.81 -26.75
CA SER A 568 -21.68 -32.74 -28.21
C SER A 568 -21.61 -31.28 -28.72
N GLY A 569 -20.89 -31.07 -29.82
CA GLY A 569 -20.84 -29.78 -30.54
C GLY A 569 -19.91 -28.70 -29.96
N ARG A 570 -19.17 -28.98 -28.88
CA ARG A 570 -18.17 -28.07 -28.29
C ARG A 570 -16.76 -28.42 -28.76
N LYS A 571 -15.89 -27.42 -28.89
CA LYS A 571 -14.47 -27.59 -29.24
C LYS A 571 -13.60 -27.03 -28.12
N LEU A 572 -12.57 -27.79 -27.74
CA LEU A 572 -11.57 -27.33 -26.79
C LEU A 572 -10.50 -26.50 -27.49
N HIS A 573 -10.03 -25.47 -26.81
CA HIS A 573 -8.91 -24.63 -27.22
C HIS A 573 -7.89 -24.62 -26.10
N TRP A 574 -6.73 -25.21 -26.34
CA TRP A 574 -5.65 -25.28 -25.36
C TRP A 574 -4.96 -23.92 -25.20
N HIS A 575 -4.80 -23.46 -23.96
CA HIS A 575 -4.25 -22.14 -23.63
C HIS A 575 -2.96 -22.27 -22.80
N HIS A 576 -1.89 -22.77 -23.42
CA HIS A 576 -0.64 -23.12 -22.75
C HIS A 576 0.04 -21.98 -21.97
N LEU A 577 -0.16 -20.71 -22.37
CA LEU A 577 0.39 -19.54 -21.67
C LEU A 577 -0.09 -19.37 -20.21
N MET A 578 -1.26 -19.93 -19.88
CA MET A 578 -1.83 -19.86 -18.52
C MET A 578 -1.83 -21.23 -17.83
N SER A 579 -1.30 -22.25 -18.49
CA SER A 579 -1.04 -23.54 -17.87
C SER A 579 0.20 -23.39 -17.00
N ASN A 580 0.05 -23.66 -15.71
CA ASN A 580 1.17 -23.92 -14.82
C ASN A 580 1.29 -25.43 -14.64
N GLY A 581 2.51 -25.89 -14.46
CA GLY A 581 2.77 -27.19 -13.88
C GLY A 581 3.73 -26.96 -12.73
N ILE A 582 3.77 -27.91 -11.79
CA ILE A 582 4.99 -28.14 -11.05
C ILE A 582 5.94 -28.81 -12.05
N GLY A 583 6.45 -27.99 -12.95
CA GLY A 583 7.78 -28.23 -13.44
C GLY A 583 8.66 -28.02 -12.23
N CYS A 584 9.03 -29.10 -11.56
CA CYS A 584 10.46 -29.24 -11.42
C CYS A 584 10.98 -28.90 -12.83
N ARG A 585 11.78 -27.83 -12.98
CA ARG A 585 12.94 -28.02 -13.88
C ARG A 585 13.35 -29.42 -13.50
N MET A 586 13.21 -30.41 -14.39
CA MET A 586 13.83 -31.71 -14.13
C MET A 586 15.22 -31.29 -13.69
N PHE A 587 15.48 -31.40 -12.38
CA PHE A 587 16.38 -30.49 -11.66
C PHE A 587 17.72 -30.65 -12.33
N SER A 588 18.06 -29.81 -13.31
CA SER A 588 19.11 -30.18 -14.25
C SER A 588 19.18 -31.69 -14.55
N SER A 589 18.07 -32.44 -14.76
CA SER A 589 18.01 -33.92 -14.59
C SER A 589 18.94 -34.46 -13.48
N VAL A 590 18.48 -34.66 -12.24
CA VAL A 590 19.37 -35.10 -11.14
C VAL A 590 20.25 -36.25 -11.61
N LYS A 591 21.55 -36.00 -11.65
CA LYS A 591 22.50 -36.88 -12.32
C LYS A 591 22.85 -38.01 -11.37
N ALA A 592 22.65 -39.24 -11.80
CA ALA A 592 23.09 -40.41 -11.05
C ALA A 592 24.60 -40.37 -10.84
N PHE A 593 25.06 -40.37 -9.59
CA PHE A 593 26.46 -40.50 -9.24
C PHE A 593 26.97 -41.87 -9.70
N GLU A 594 28.05 -41.87 -10.49
CA GLU A 594 28.62 -43.08 -11.11
C GLU A 594 27.61 -43.98 -11.86
N GLY A 595 26.49 -43.42 -12.31
CA GLY A 595 25.44 -44.14 -13.03
C GLY A 595 24.53 -45.02 -12.16
N GLN A 596 24.64 -44.95 -10.83
CA GLN A 596 23.74 -45.69 -9.91
C GLN A 596 22.38 -44.99 -9.79
N GLN A 597 21.31 -45.66 -10.21
CA GLN A 597 19.94 -45.16 -10.12
C GLN A 597 19.19 -45.80 -8.94
N TYR A 598 18.81 -45.00 -7.94
CA TYR A 598 18.16 -45.47 -6.72
C TYR A 598 16.94 -46.39 -6.98
N SER A 599 15.98 -45.94 -7.78
CA SER A 599 14.72 -46.65 -8.01
C SER A 599 14.93 -48.01 -8.71
N THR A 600 15.91 -48.11 -9.62
CA THR A 600 16.26 -49.35 -10.30
C THR A 600 16.94 -50.33 -9.35
N LEU A 601 17.90 -49.86 -8.57
CA LEU A 601 18.65 -50.68 -7.60
C LEU A 601 17.74 -51.18 -6.48
N LYS A 602 16.90 -50.31 -5.90
CA LYS A 602 15.91 -50.69 -4.88
C LYS A 602 14.97 -51.78 -5.39
N ARG A 603 14.44 -51.61 -6.61
CA ARG A 603 13.55 -52.62 -7.22
C ARG A 603 14.25 -53.97 -7.41
N GLN A 604 15.51 -53.97 -7.83
CA GLN A 604 16.30 -55.20 -7.98
C GLN A 604 16.54 -55.89 -6.64
N CYS A 605 16.90 -55.13 -5.60
CA CYS A 605 17.05 -55.65 -4.24
C CYS A 605 15.75 -56.28 -3.73
N LEU A 606 14.62 -55.57 -3.83
CA LEU A 606 13.31 -56.07 -3.43
C LEU A 606 12.88 -57.34 -4.21
N GLN A 607 13.17 -57.41 -5.51
CA GLN A 607 12.87 -58.60 -6.32
C GLN A 607 13.76 -59.81 -5.97
N SER A 608 15.01 -59.56 -5.60
CA SER A 608 15.97 -60.61 -5.26
C SER A 608 15.90 -61.08 -3.80
N GLY A 609 15.27 -60.29 -2.92
CA GLY A 609 15.26 -60.53 -1.47
C GLY A 609 16.61 -60.29 -0.79
N LEU A 610 17.57 -59.67 -1.49
CA LEU A 610 18.90 -59.35 -0.95
C LEU A 610 18.99 -57.85 -0.63
N LEU A 611 19.59 -57.53 0.51
CA LEU A 611 19.89 -56.15 0.88
C LEU A 611 20.99 -55.58 -0.03
N PHE A 612 20.88 -54.28 -0.32
CA PHE A 612 21.88 -53.57 -1.11
C PHE A 612 23.23 -53.56 -0.39
N GLU A 613 24.28 -53.76 -1.17
CA GLU A 613 25.67 -53.53 -0.82
C GLU A 613 26.28 -52.72 -1.95
N ASP A 614 26.91 -51.60 -1.62
CA ASP A 614 27.34 -50.62 -2.59
C ASP A 614 28.68 -51.02 -3.22
N PRO A 615 28.72 -51.43 -4.51
CA PRO A 615 29.96 -51.85 -5.15
C PRO A 615 30.92 -50.68 -5.40
N ARG A 616 30.45 -49.44 -5.30
CA ARG A 616 31.26 -48.23 -5.53
C ARG A 616 31.82 -47.63 -4.25
N PHE A 617 31.36 -48.07 -3.09
CA PHE A 617 31.83 -47.63 -1.79
C PHE A 617 31.79 -48.80 -0.79
N PRO A 618 32.68 -49.80 -0.98
CA PRO A 618 32.61 -51.06 -0.26
C PRO A 618 32.87 -50.87 1.25
N ALA A 619 32.27 -51.75 2.06
CA ALA A 619 32.47 -51.79 3.51
C ALA A 619 33.85 -52.35 3.90
N THR A 620 34.93 -51.70 3.45
CA THR A 620 36.33 -52.06 3.65
C THR A 620 37.16 -50.83 4.05
N ASP A 621 38.42 -51.02 4.42
CA ASP A 621 39.34 -49.93 4.77
C ASP A 621 39.58 -48.95 3.62
N ASP A 622 39.38 -49.35 2.36
CA ASP A 622 39.52 -48.49 1.18
C ASP A 622 38.51 -47.33 1.17
N SER A 623 37.32 -47.53 1.75
CA SER A 623 36.32 -46.48 1.92
C SER A 623 36.56 -45.61 3.14
N LEU A 624 37.46 -46.01 4.05
CA LEU A 624 37.81 -45.24 5.24
C LEU A 624 39.06 -44.39 5.01
N PHE A 625 40.09 -44.95 4.37
CA PHE A 625 41.44 -44.39 4.36
C PHE A 625 42.06 -44.38 2.97
N TYR A 626 42.89 -43.37 2.71
CA TYR A 626 43.82 -43.34 1.57
C TYR A 626 45.29 -43.36 2.02
N GLN A 627 45.60 -43.03 3.28
CA GLN A 627 46.96 -43.08 3.85
C GLN A 627 47.22 -44.31 4.75
N GLY A 628 46.23 -45.21 4.87
CA GLY A 628 46.28 -46.40 5.71
C GLY A 628 45.53 -46.25 7.04
N ASN A 629 45.19 -47.38 7.67
CA ASN A 629 44.33 -47.45 8.84
C ASN A 629 44.97 -46.85 10.11
N ARG A 630 44.33 -45.84 10.69
CA ARG A 630 44.77 -45.14 11.92
C ARG A 630 43.87 -45.40 13.15
N ILE A 631 42.71 -46.01 12.95
CA ILE A 631 41.65 -46.14 13.98
C ILE A 631 41.67 -47.55 14.61
N GLY A 632 42.30 -48.53 13.95
CA GLY A 632 42.40 -49.91 14.42
C GLY A 632 41.38 -50.84 13.76
N ARG A 633 40.88 -51.84 14.50
CA ARG A 633 39.97 -52.85 13.92
C ARG A 633 38.54 -52.31 13.80
N VAL A 634 38.19 -51.81 12.62
CA VAL A 634 36.83 -51.34 12.30
C VAL A 634 35.93 -52.51 11.88
N ILE A 635 34.70 -52.52 12.37
CA ILE A 635 33.65 -53.49 11.99
C ILE A 635 32.49 -52.73 11.37
N TRP A 636 32.06 -53.13 10.17
CA TRP A 636 30.93 -52.51 9.48
C TRP A 636 29.62 -53.21 9.86
N LYS A 637 28.69 -52.46 10.46
CA LYS A 637 27.39 -52.96 10.97
C LYS A 637 26.24 -52.19 10.35
N ARG A 638 25.08 -52.84 10.18
CA ARG A 638 23.82 -52.17 9.80
C ARG A 638 23.11 -51.62 11.04
N PRO A 639 22.23 -50.61 10.90
CA PRO A 639 21.48 -50.02 12.03
C PRO A 639 20.71 -51.04 12.87
N ARG A 640 20.09 -52.06 12.25
CA ARG A 640 19.41 -53.17 12.96
C ARG A 640 20.34 -54.06 13.80
N GLU A 641 21.66 -54.00 13.58
CA GLU A 641 22.66 -54.69 14.40
C GLU A 641 23.15 -53.83 15.59
N LEU A 642 22.78 -52.55 15.60
CA LEU A 642 23.16 -51.56 16.61
C LEU A 642 22.00 -51.22 17.55
N CYS A 643 20.78 -51.14 17.02
CA CYS A 643 19.55 -50.82 17.76
C CYS A 643 18.36 -51.68 17.27
N GLU A 644 17.40 -51.95 18.16
CA GLU A 644 16.21 -52.77 17.84
C GLU A 644 15.21 -52.07 16.91
N ASP A 645 15.10 -50.73 17.02
CA ASP A 645 14.11 -49.91 16.31
C ASP A 645 14.78 -48.72 15.59
N PRO A 646 15.57 -48.97 14.53
CA PRO A 646 16.29 -47.90 13.84
C PRO A 646 15.34 -47.02 13.01
N HIS A 647 15.55 -45.71 13.07
CA HIS A 647 14.84 -44.70 12.28
C HIS A 647 15.83 -43.83 11.52
N LEU A 648 15.39 -43.31 10.37
CA LEU A 648 16.10 -42.28 9.65
C LEU A 648 15.94 -40.98 10.43
N PHE A 649 14.71 -40.66 10.86
CA PHE A 649 14.41 -39.53 11.74
C PHE A 649 13.51 -39.96 12.90
N VAL A 650 13.78 -39.50 14.12
CA VAL A 650 12.91 -39.75 15.28
C VAL A 650 11.84 -38.65 15.38
N ASP A 651 12.26 -37.40 15.55
CA ASP A 651 11.37 -36.22 15.68
C ASP A 651 11.62 -35.18 14.56
N GLY A 652 11.95 -35.69 13.36
CA GLY A 652 12.39 -34.86 12.23
C GLY A 652 13.90 -34.65 12.25
N ILE A 653 14.40 -33.65 11.51
CA ILE A 653 15.82 -33.29 11.52
C ILE A 653 16.03 -32.13 12.49
N SER A 654 16.95 -32.31 13.42
CA SER A 654 17.41 -31.29 14.35
C SER A 654 18.91 -31.09 14.25
N ALA A 655 19.37 -29.88 14.56
CA ALA A 655 20.80 -29.61 14.66
C ALA A 655 21.45 -30.40 15.82
N HIS A 656 20.63 -30.85 16.78
CA HIS A 656 21.05 -31.66 17.93
C HIS A 656 21.41 -33.09 17.57
N ASP A 657 21.01 -33.60 16.40
CA ASP A 657 21.28 -34.98 15.96
C ASP A 657 22.69 -35.15 15.36
N LEU A 658 23.47 -34.07 15.40
CA LEU A 658 24.78 -33.96 14.77
C LEU A 658 25.86 -33.78 15.83
N HIS A 659 26.58 -34.86 16.09
CA HIS A 659 27.81 -34.86 16.87
C HIS A 659 28.96 -35.31 15.99
N GLN A 660 30.00 -34.48 15.92
CA GLN A 660 31.23 -34.82 15.22
C GLN A 660 31.88 -36.07 15.87
N GLY A 661 32.24 -37.06 15.04
CA GLY A 661 33.00 -38.22 15.49
C GLY A 661 34.51 -37.95 15.55
N GLN A 662 35.33 -38.98 15.29
CA GLN A 662 36.79 -38.90 15.41
C GLN A 662 37.50 -38.13 14.26
N LEU A 663 36.76 -37.67 13.26
CA LEU A 663 37.30 -37.06 12.04
C LEU A 663 37.26 -35.53 12.14
N GLY A 664 38.28 -34.82 11.66
CA GLY A 664 38.35 -33.35 11.60
C GLY A 664 37.46 -32.71 10.53
N ASN A 665 36.19 -33.16 10.42
CA ASN A 665 35.22 -32.70 9.43
C ASN A 665 34.18 -31.72 10.01
N CYS A 666 34.54 -30.96 11.04
CA CYS A 666 33.68 -29.96 11.67
C CYS A 666 32.99 -29.01 10.67
N TRP A 667 33.67 -28.70 9.55
CA TRP A 667 33.14 -27.88 8.46
C TRP A 667 31.89 -28.48 7.80
N PHE A 668 31.84 -29.81 7.67
CA PHE A 668 30.69 -30.54 7.13
C PHE A 668 29.57 -30.60 8.17
N VAL A 669 29.90 -30.97 9.42
CA VAL A 669 28.92 -31.09 10.51
C VAL A 669 28.27 -29.74 10.81
N ALA A 670 29.03 -28.64 10.86
CA ALA A 670 28.49 -27.29 11.00
C ALA A 670 27.52 -26.92 9.86
N ALA A 671 27.88 -27.26 8.61
CA ALA A 671 27.01 -27.03 7.47
C ALA A 671 25.72 -27.87 7.55
N CYS A 672 25.80 -29.12 8.03
CA CYS A 672 24.65 -29.98 8.29
C CYS A 672 23.77 -29.40 9.43
N SER A 673 24.35 -28.83 10.48
CA SER A 673 23.60 -28.19 11.57
C SER A 673 22.84 -26.97 11.05
N SER A 674 23.45 -26.18 10.17
CA SER A 674 22.73 -25.10 9.48
C SER A 674 21.62 -25.64 8.57
N LEU A 675 21.86 -26.75 7.85
CA LEU A 675 20.86 -27.39 6.98
C LEU A 675 19.64 -27.88 7.76
N ALA A 676 19.85 -28.50 8.93
CA ALA A 676 18.81 -29.00 9.83
C ALA A 676 17.79 -27.91 10.22
N SER A 677 18.24 -26.66 10.34
CA SER A 677 17.36 -25.52 10.66
C SER A 677 16.41 -25.10 9.52
N ARG A 678 16.54 -25.71 8.31
CA ARG A 678 15.80 -25.30 7.10
C ARG A 678 15.11 -26.46 6.41
N GLU A 679 13.82 -26.63 6.70
CA GLU A 679 13.00 -27.74 6.17
C GLU A 679 13.02 -27.86 4.64
N SER A 680 12.86 -26.74 3.94
CA SER A 680 12.82 -26.72 2.47
C SER A 680 14.15 -27.06 1.79
N LEU A 681 15.27 -26.98 2.52
CA LEU A 681 16.60 -27.30 2.00
C LEU A 681 16.97 -28.75 2.29
N TRP A 682 16.78 -29.24 3.52
CA TRP A 682 17.17 -30.61 3.83
C TRP A 682 16.35 -31.63 3.04
N GLN A 683 15.06 -31.36 2.74
CA GLN A 683 14.24 -32.22 1.87
C GLN A 683 14.76 -32.30 0.43
N LYS A 684 15.61 -31.35 0.00
CA LYS A 684 16.31 -31.46 -1.29
C LYS A 684 17.50 -32.39 -1.20
N VAL A 685 18.21 -32.39 -0.06
CA VAL A 685 19.39 -33.23 0.19
C VAL A 685 18.99 -34.66 0.52
N ILE A 686 17.90 -34.86 1.27
CA ILE A 686 17.33 -36.17 1.62
C ILE A 686 15.95 -36.29 0.94
N PRO A 687 15.92 -36.53 -0.37
CA PRO A 687 14.67 -36.65 -1.11
C PRO A 687 13.89 -37.90 -0.70
N ASP A 688 12.57 -37.90 -0.91
CA ASP A 688 11.75 -39.12 -0.79
C ASP A 688 11.93 -39.87 0.53
N TRP A 689 12.28 -39.14 1.60
CA TRP A 689 12.79 -39.72 2.85
C TRP A 689 11.83 -40.72 3.50
N LYS A 690 10.51 -40.50 3.36
CA LYS A 690 9.48 -41.42 3.84
C LYS A 690 9.56 -42.81 3.20
N GLU A 691 10.04 -42.90 1.97
CA GLU A 691 10.26 -44.17 1.28
C GLU A 691 11.59 -44.83 1.68
N GLN A 692 12.50 -44.07 2.28
CA GLN A 692 13.79 -44.54 2.78
C GLN A 692 13.73 -44.97 4.25
N GLU A 693 12.70 -44.54 4.98
CA GLU A 693 12.48 -44.84 6.39
C GLU A 693 12.25 -46.35 6.64
N TRP A 694 12.63 -46.80 7.83
CA TRP A 694 12.33 -48.15 8.32
C TRP A 694 10.86 -48.27 8.69
N ASP A 695 10.02 -48.65 7.71
CA ASP A 695 8.57 -48.83 7.91
C ASP A 695 8.25 -50.14 8.66
N THR A 696 7.73 -50.00 9.89
CA THR A 696 7.28 -51.13 10.73
C THR A 696 6.01 -51.79 10.21
N GLU A 697 5.15 -51.07 9.48
CA GLU A 697 3.94 -51.61 8.85
C GLU A 697 4.27 -52.34 7.54
N LYS A 698 5.39 -52.00 6.89
CA LYS A 698 5.86 -52.62 5.63
C LYS A 698 7.34 -53.04 5.71
N PRO A 699 7.68 -54.04 6.54
CA PRO A 699 9.07 -54.49 6.69
C PRO A 699 9.69 -55.01 5.39
N ASP A 700 8.87 -55.54 4.47
CA ASP A 700 9.31 -56.03 3.14
C ASP A 700 9.73 -54.89 2.19
N SER A 701 9.49 -53.63 2.55
CA SER A 701 9.91 -52.47 1.74
C SER A 701 11.37 -52.06 1.97
N TYR A 702 11.98 -52.54 3.05
CA TYR A 702 13.36 -52.24 3.40
C TYR A 702 14.33 -53.07 2.55
N ALA A 703 15.24 -52.37 1.85
CA ALA A 703 16.24 -52.96 0.97
C ALA A 703 17.69 -52.58 1.34
N GLY A 704 17.91 -51.95 2.50
CA GLY A 704 19.25 -51.52 2.96
C GLY A 704 19.92 -50.49 2.03
N ILE A 705 19.11 -49.66 1.36
CA ILE A 705 19.52 -48.71 0.31
C ILE A 705 18.97 -47.32 0.60
N PHE A 706 19.84 -46.32 0.53
CA PHE A 706 19.53 -44.92 0.78
C PHE A 706 20.10 -44.04 -0.34
N HIS A 707 19.56 -42.85 -0.53
CA HIS A 707 20.11 -41.88 -1.47
C HIS A 707 19.98 -40.43 -0.99
N PHE A 708 20.99 -39.64 -1.36
CA PHE A 708 21.18 -38.25 -0.97
C PHE A 708 21.53 -37.42 -2.19
N ARG A 709 21.15 -36.15 -2.22
CA ARG A 709 21.44 -35.24 -3.33
C ARG A 709 22.37 -34.12 -2.90
N PHE A 710 23.44 -33.93 -3.65
CA PHE A 710 24.38 -32.83 -3.46
C PHE A 710 24.51 -32.02 -4.74
N TRP A 711 24.59 -30.70 -4.61
CA TRP A 711 24.83 -29.80 -5.72
C TRP A 711 26.31 -29.77 -6.05
N ARG A 712 26.68 -30.11 -7.29
CA ARG A 712 28.07 -30.21 -7.75
C ARG A 712 28.21 -29.54 -9.12
N LEU A 713 29.04 -28.50 -9.19
CA LEU A 713 29.44 -27.80 -10.41
C LEU A 713 28.25 -27.47 -11.35
N GLY A 714 27.16 -26.93 -10.79
CA GLY A 714 25.98 -26.51 -11.57
C GLY A 714 24.83 -27.52 -11.62
N GLU A 715 24.98 -28.73 -11.08
CA GLU A 715 23.99 -29.81 -11.22
C GLU A 715 23.72 -30.49 -9.87
N TRP A 716 22.49 -30.94 -9.65
CA TRP A 716 22.20 -31.84 -8.54
C TRP A 716 22.61 -33.27 -8.90
N VAL A 717 23.33 -33.93 -8.00
CA VAL A 717 23.86 -35.28 -8.16
C VAL A 717 23.24 -36.20 -7.11
N ASP A 718 22.64 -37.31 -7.54
CA ASP A 718 22.00 -38.33 -6.69
C ASP A 718 23.02 -39.40 -6.32
N VAL A 719 23.31 -39.54 -5.03
CA VAL A 719 24.31 -40.46 -4.48
C VAL A 719 23.59 -41.56 -3.72
N VAL A 720 23.69 -42.79 -4.24
CA VAL A 720 23.12 -43.99 -3.62
C VAL A 720 24.16 -44.63 -2.72
N ILE A 721 23.77 -45.07 -1.52
CA ILE A 721 24.61 -45.81 -0.58
C ILE A 721 23.86 -47.00 0.02
N ASP A 722 24.60 -47.96 0.58
CA ASP A 722 24.05 -48.92 1.54
C ASP A 722 24.13 -48.38 2.98
N ASP A 723 23.53 -49.09 3.92
CA ASP A 723 23.49 -48.72 5.35
C ASP A 723 24.52 -49.41 6.24
N ARG A 724 25.57 -50.04 5.70
CA ARG A 724 26.68 -50.50 6.54
C ARG A 724 27.46 -49.29 7.05
N LEU A 725 27.55 -49.12 8.37
CA LEU A 725 28.26 -48.02 9.02
C LEU A 725 29.50 -48.54 9.77
N PRO A 726 30.61 -47.79 9.79
CA PRO A 726 31.85 -48.21 10.45
C PRO A 726 31.75 -48.03 11.98
N THR A 727 32.11 -49.08 12.71
CA THR A 727 32.02 -49.11 14.18
C THR A 727 33.30 -49.61 14.85
N VAL A 728 33.56 -49.08 16.04
CA VAL A 728 34.58 -49.56 16.98
C VAL A 728 33.89 -49.74 18.33
N ASP A 729 34.10 -50.89 18.97
CA ASP A 729 33.46 -51.22 20.26
C ASP A 729 31.93 -51.04 20.27
N ASN A 730 31.28 -51.37 19.14
CA ASN A 730 29.84 -51.23 18.93
C ASN A 730 29.31 -49.78 18.91
N GLN A 731 30.20 -48.79 18.75
CA GLN A 731 29.86 -47.37 18.60
C GLN A 731 30.25 -46.88 17.21
N LEU A 732 29.50 -45.93 16.66
CA LEU A 732 29.81 -45.29 15.37
C LEU A 732 31.13 -44.51 15.49
N VAL A 733 32.00 -44.64 14.48
CA VAL A 733 33.31 -43.97 14.47
C VAL A 733 33.19 -42.49 14.11
N TYR A 734 32.23 -42.17 13.24
CA TYR A 734 32.03 -40.85 12.66
C TYR A 734 30.74 -40.20 13.20
N CYS A 735 30.09 -39.33 12.42
CA CYS A 735 28.95 -38.55 12.85
C CYS A 735 27.80 -39.44 13.38
N HIS A 736 27.18 -39.03 14.49
CA HIS A 736 26.08 -39.75 15.13
C HIS A 736 25.12 -38.80 15.85
N SER A 737 23.90 -39.28 16.13
CA SER A 737 22.89 -38.59 16.94
C SER A 737 23.04 -38.92 18.43
N ASN A 738 22.48 -38.07 19.30
CA ASN A 738 22.29 -38.38 20.72
C ASN A 738 21.28 -39.53 20.90
N ASP A 739 20.30 -39.60 20.00
CA ASP A 739 19.33 -40.68 19.99
C ASP A 739 19.94 -41.91 19.30
N SER A 740 20.20 -42.95 20.10
CA SER A 740 20.88 -44.17 19.65
C SER A 740 20.14 -44.95 18.53
N ASN A 741 18.89 -44.59 18.25
CA ASN A 741 18.06 -45.16 17.20
C ASN A 741 17.93 -44.27 15.95
N GLU A 742 18.61 -43.11 15.88
CA GLU A 742 18.54 -42.18 14.76
C GLU A 742 19.82 -42.19 13.91
N PHE A 743 19.70 -42.35 12.58
CA PHE A 743 20.85 -42.65 11.70
C PHE A 743 21.07 -41.70 10.51
N TRP A 744 20.23 -40.66 10.31
CA TRP A 744 20.40 -39.79 9.14
C TRP A 744 21.76 -39.10 9.05
N SER A 745 22.32 -38.68 10.20
CA SER A 745 23.59 -37.95 10.27
C SER A 745 24.78 -38.80 9.82
N ALA A 746 24.82 -40.06 10.25
CA ALA A 746 25.81 -41.04 9.82
C ALA A 746 25.67 -41.40 8.32
N LEU A 747 24.43 -41.53 7.83
CA LEU A 747 24.16 -41.90 6.45
C LEU A 747 24.46 -40.76 5.46
N VAL A 748 24.12 -39.51 5.80
CA VAL A 748 24.44 -38.36 4.94
C VAL A 748 25.95 -38.12 4.88
N GLU A 749 26.67 -38.30 5.99
CA GLU A 749 28.13 -38.24 6.02
C GLU A 749 28.75 -39.33 5.14
N LYS A 750 28.24 -40.57 5.21
CA LYS A 750 28.69 -41.66 4.33
C LYS A 750 28.50 -41.32 2.85
N ALA A 751 27.33 -40.81 2.48
CA ALA A 751 27.05 -40.40 1.10
C ALA A 751 28.00 -39.28 0.65
N TYR A 752 28.33 -38.34 1.55
CA TYR A 752 29.28 -37.28 1.27
C TYR A 752 30.72 -37.82 1.16
N ALA A 753 31.14 -38.73 2.04
CA ALA A 753 32.45 -39.41 1.98
C ALA A 753 32.62 -40.15 0.64
N LYS A 754 31.56 -40.78 0.14
CA LYS A 754 31.55 -41.42 -1.19
C LYS A 754 31.79 -40.44 -2.33
N VAL A 755 31.26 -39.22 -2.27
CA VAL A 755 31.53 -38.17 -3.27
C VAL A 755 33.02 -37.77 -3.26
N TYR A 756 33.65 -37.81 -2.09
CA TYR A 756 35.07 -37.46 -1.91
C TYR A 756 36.02 -38.66 -2.04
N GLY A 757 35.49 -39.88 -2.15
CA GLY A 757 36.22 -41.14 -2.35
C GLY A 757 36.39 -41.98 -1.09
N CYS A 758 36.53 -41.38 0.09
CA CYS A 758 36.62 -42.07 1.38
C CYS A 758 36.36 -41.10 2.56
N TYR A 759 36.19 -41.62 3.78
CA TYR A 759 35.97 -40.78 4.97
C TYR A 759 37.17 -39.87 5.28
N GLU A 760 38.41 -40.38 5.25
CA GLU A 760 39.63 -39.59 5.51
C GLU A 760 39.76 -38.35 4.60
N ALA A 761 39.13 -38.35 3.42
CA ALA A 761 39.15 -37.22 2.50
C ALA A 761 38.29 -36.02 2.96
N LEU A 762 37.42 -36.21 3.96
CA LEU A 762 36.63 -35.14 4.57
C LEU A 762 37.40 -34.38 5.68
N ASP A 763 38.60 -34.84 6.05
CA ASP A 763 39.44 -34.16 7.05
C ASP A 763 39.97 -32.80 6.51
N GLY A 764 39.74 -31.71 7.24
CA GLY A 764 40.27 -30.38 6.90
C GLY A 764 39.68 -29.74 5.62
N GLY A 765 38.35 -29.74 5.47
CA GLY A 765 37.64 -29.07 4.37
C GLY A 765 37.17 -27.64 4.67
N ASN A 766 36.43 -27.05 3.73
CA ASN A 766 35.95 -25.66 3.82
C ASN A 766 34.41 -25.63 3.96
N THR A 767 33.90 -25.01 5.02
CA THR A 767 32.45 -24.95 5.29
C THR A 767 31.67 -24.29 4.16
N ALA A 768 32.25 -23.30 3.47
CA ALA A 768 31.62 -22.66 2.32
C ALA A 768 31.26 -23.67 1.21
N ASP A 769 32.06 -24.72 1.07
CA ASP A 769 31.84 -25.74 0.05
C ASP A 769 30.67 -26.66 0.39
N ALA A 770 30.58 -27.13 1.64
CA ALA A 770 29.44 -27.92 2.11
C ALA A 770 28.13 -27.13 2.02
N LEU A 771 28.13 -25.84 2.42
CA LEU A 771 26.95 -24.98 2.32
C LEU A 771 26.43 -24.85 0.88
N VAL A 772 27.33 -24.73 -0.10
CA VAL A 772 26.95 -24.69 -1.52
C VAL A 772 26.46 -26.07 -1.99
N ASP A 773 27.10 -27.15 -1.56
CA ASP A 773 26.70 -28.52 -1.93
C ASP A 773 25.30 -28.87 -1.40
N PHE A 774 24.86 -28.31 -0.27
CA PHE A 774 23.51 -28.51 0.27
C PHE A 774 22.45 -27.59 -0.32
N THR A 775 22.83 -26.50 -0.97
CA THR A 775 21.87 -25.43 -1.35
C THR A 775 21.81 -25.13 -2.83
N GLY A 776 22.91 -25.34 -3.56
CA GLY A 776 23.15 -24.75 -4.89
C GLY A 776 23.25 -23.22 -4.88
N GLY A 777 23.35 -22.62 -3.68
CA GLY A 777 23.45 -21.19 -3.47
C GLY A 777 24.81 -20.61 -3.84
N VAL A 778 25.06 -19.39 -3.38
CA VAL A 778 26.36 -18.72 -3.54
C VAL A 778 26.91 -18.35 -2.18
N SER A 779 28.13 -18.80 -1.91
CA SER A 779 28.81 -18.54 -0.65
C SER A 779 29.64 -17.26 -0.73
N GLU A 780 29.34 -16.32 0.16
CA GLU A 780 30.04 -15.06 0.31
C GLU A 780 30.86 -15.08 1.61
N PRO A 781 32.20 -15.21 1.52
CA PRO A 781 33.06 -15.07 2.68
C PRO A 781 33.17 -13.60 3.10
N VAL A 782 33.19 -13.35 4.40
CA VAL A 782 33.32 -12.03 5.03
C VAL A 782 34.43 -12.12 6.07
N ASP A 783 35.49 -11.34 5.88
CA ASP A 783 36.55 -11.17 6.87
C ASP A 783 36.12 -10.05 7.85
N LEU A 784 35.97 -10.40 9.13
CA LEU A 784 35.52 -9.49 10.18
C LEU A 784 36.65 -8.58 10.67
N LEU A 785 37.92 -8.96 10.45
CA LEU A 785 39.10 -8.22 10.86
C LEU A 785 39.42 -7.08 9.87
N GLU A 786 39.40 -7.37 8.56
CA GLU A 786 39.66 -6.35 7.53
C GLU A 786 38.63 -5.22 7.55
N GLY A 787 37.39 -5.53 7.93
CA GLY A 787 36.29 -4.57 8.01
C GLY A 787 36.27 -3.68 9.26
N GLN A 788 37.23 -3.84 10.19
CA GLN A 788 37.23 -3.17 11.50
C GLN A 788 35.87 -3.27 12.22
N MET A 789 35.15 -4.38 12.04
CA MET A 789 33.76 -4.54 12.50
C MET A 789 33.63 -4.44 14.02
N ALA A 790 34.69 -4.80 14.75
CA ALA A 790 34.77 -4.63 16.20
C ALA A 790 34.74 -3.16 16.63
N THR A 791 35.36 -2.25 15.85
CA THR A 791 35.51 -0.83 16.23
C THR A 791 34.57 0.11 15.49
N ASP A 792 34.16 -0.20 14.26
CA ASP A 792 33.24 0.61 13.46
C ASP A 792 31.78 0.16 13.68
N GLU A 793 31.04 0.98 14.43
CA GLU A 793 29.63 0.72 14.73
C GLU A 793 28.71 0.75 13.49
N VAL A 794 29.00 1.62 12.51
CA VAL A 794 28.17 1.74 11.31
C VAL A 794 28.36 0.51 10.42
N ALA A 795 29.61 0.10 10.19
CA ALA A 795 29.93 -1.10 9.44
C ALA A 795 29.35 -2.35 10.10
N ARG A 796 29.46 -2.46 11.43
CA ARG A 796 28.89 -3.57 12.21
C ARG A 796 27.37 -3.64 12.08
N ASN A 797 26.67 -2.52 12.20
CA ASN A 797 25.21 -2.48 12.04
C ASN A 797 24.77 -2.84 10.61
N GLN A 798 25.49 -2.37 9.58
CA GLN A 798 25.23 -2.76 8.19
C GLN A 798 25.46 -4.27 7.97
N LEU A 799 26.52 -4.82 8.56
CA LEU A 799 26.77 -6.25 8.54
C LEU A 799 25.63 -7.02 9.21
N PHE A 800 25.19 -6.61 10.40
CA PHE A 800 24.07 -7.25 11.10
C PHE A 800 22.81 -7.31 10.24
N GLU A 801 22.38 -6.19 9.63
CA GLU A 801 21.21 -6.17 8.74
C GLU A 801 21.39 -7.13 7.56
N ARG A 802 22.62 -7.25 7.05
CA ARG A 802 22.94 -8.16 5.95
C ARG A 802 22.87 -9.62 6.40
N VAL A 803 23.41 -9.98 7.56
CA VAL A 803 23.30 -11.34 8.13
C VAL A 803 21.83 -11.68 8.37
N LEU A 804 21.09 -10.79 9.02
CA LEU A 804 19.65 -10.94 9.28
C LEU A 804 18.84 -11.11 7.99
N LYS A 805 19.18 -10.36 6.93
CA LYS A 805 18.54 -10.49 5.62
C LYS A 805 18.81 -11.84 4.96
N VAL A 806 20.02 -12.39 5.09
CA VAL A 806 20.35 -13.73 4.57
C VAL A 806 19.58 -14.80 5.35
N HIS A 807 19.60 -14.71 6.68
CA HIS A 807 18.88 -15.62 7.57
C HIS A 807 17.36 -15.64 7.31
N ASN A 808 16.73 -14.48 7.16
CA ASN A 808 15.30 -14.35 6.89
C ASN A 808 14.89 -14.80 5.47
N ARG A 809 15.86 -15.06 4.59
CA ARG A 809 15.65 -15.57 3.23
C ARG A 809 16.12 -17.02 3.09
N ASP A 810 16.12 -17.76 4.19
CA ASP A 810 16.52 -19.17 4.27
C ASP A 810 17.96 -19.46 3.84
N GLY A 811 18.82 -18.44 3.83
CA GLY A 811 20.25 -18.63 3.61
C GLY A 811 20.91 -19.35 4.78
N LEU A 812 21.92 -20.16 4.49
CA LEU A 812 22.72 -20.87 5.50
C LEU A 812 23.94 -20.03 5.88
N ILE A 813 24.27 -20.01 7.16
CA ILE A 813 25.30 -19.13 7.70
C ILE A 813 26.21 -19.94 8.63
N SER A 814 27.52 -19.77 8.46
CA SER A 814 28.53 -20.36 9.32
C SER A 814 29.60 -19.33 9.66
N CYS A 815 30.30 -19.49 10.76
CA CYS A 815 31.38 -18.62 11.20
C CYS A 815 32.53 -19.43 11.80
N SER A 816 33.71 -18.84 11.89
CA SER A 816 34.88 -19.49 12.48
C SER A 816 35.86 -18.48 13.08
N ILE A 817 36.78 -19.01 13.88
CA ILE A 817 37.89 -18.28 14.47
C ILE A 817 39.18 -18.83 13.87
N ARG A 818 39.97 -17.97 13.22
CA ARG A 818 41.20 -18.37 12.51
C ARG A 818 42.27 -18.84 13.50
N ALA A 819 42.82 -20.02 13.28
CA ALA A 819 44.02 -20.49 13.97
C ALA A 819 45.27 -20.01 13.23
N THR A 820 46.22 -19.42 13.95
CA THR A 820 47.48 -18.90 13.38
C THR A 820 48.61 -19.91 13.40
N THR A 821 48.56 -20.90 14.29
CA THR A 821 49.54 -21.97 14.43
C THR A 821 48.85 -23.33 14.49
N ILE A 822 49.59 -24.41 14.26
CA ILE A 822 49.07 -25.79 14.40
C ILE A 822 48.69 -26.08 15.86
N GLU A 823 49.43 -25.50 16.81
CA GLU A 823 49.16 -25.62 18.26
C GLU A 823 47.87 -24.88 18.66
N ASP A 824 47.48 -23.84 17.91
CA ASP A 824 46.20 -23.14 18.08
C ASP A 824 45.01 -23.88 17.44
N MET A 825 45.24 -24.93 16.64
CA MET A 825 44.16 -25.63 15.95
C MET A 825 43.33 -26.44 16.95
N GLU A 826 42.03 -26.18 16.98
CA GLU A 826 41.09 -26.71 17.98
C GLU A 826 41.43 -26.31 19.44
N ALA A 827 42.26 -25.26 19.61
CA ALA A 827 42.58 -24.73 20.94
C ALA A 827 41.41 -23.92 21.53
N ARG A 828 41.16 -24.13 22.81
CA ARG A 828 40.08 -23.47 23.56
C ARG A 828 40.53 -22.12 24.11
N LEU A 829 39.67 -21.11 23.93
CA LEU A 829 39.77 -19.81 24.57
C LEU A 829 39.16 -19.84 25.99
N ASP A 830 39.61 -18.93 26.85
CA ASP A 830 39.11 -18.79 28.23
C ASP A 830 37.59 -18.57 28.30
N CYS A 831 37.00 -17.97 27.25
CA CYS A 831 35.57 -17.72 27.13
C CYS A 831 34.75 -18.92 26.60
N GLY A 832 35.38 -20.07 26.33
CA GLY A 832 34.72 -21.31 25.87
C GLY A 832 34.76 -21.56 24.37
N LEU A 833 35.01 -20.52 23.55
CA LEU A 833 35.12 -20.63 22.09
C LEU A 833 36.39 -21.38 21.66
N VAL A 834 36.36 -21.97 20.47
CA VAL A 834 37.40 -22.85 19.92
C VAL A 834 37.97 -22.25 18.63
N LYS A 835 39.30 -22.19 18.54
CA LYS A 835 40.02 -21.72 17.35
C LYS A 835 40.17 -22.82 16.30
N GLY A 836 40.25 -22.44 15.03
CA GLY A 836 40.44 -23.38 13.91
C GLY A 836 39.22 -24.26 13.62
N HIS A 837 38.05 -23.90 14.16
CA HIS A 837 36.82 -24.70 14.12
C HIS A 837 35.65 -23.90 13.51
N ALA A 838 34.68 -24.61 12.92
CA ALA A 838 33.51 -24.01 12.28
C ALA A 838 32.28 -24.10 13.18
N TYR A 839 31.57 -22.98 13.33
CA TYR A 839 30.31 -22.88 14.04
C TYR A 839 29.16 -22.68 13.05
N ALA A 840 28.01 -23.29 13.33
CA ALA A 840 26.78 -23.05 12.60
C ALA A 840 26.05 -21.85 13.20
N VAL A 841 25.54 -20.93 12.41
CA VAL A 841 24.64 -19.87 12.90
C VAL A 841 23.20 -20.35 12.72
N THR A 842 22.48 -20.53 13.84
CA THR A 842 21.15 -21.14 13.86
C THR A 842 20.01 -20.13 13.98
N ASP A 843 20.26 -18.93 14.53
CA ASP A 843 19.27 -17.83 14.54
C ASP A 843 19.94 -16.44 14.63
N VAL A 844 19.25 -15.41 14.13
CA VAL A 844 19.71 -14.01 14.14
C VAL A 844 18.50 -13.10 14.40
N ARG A 845 18.51 -12.32 15.48
CA ARG A 845 17.32 -11.56 15.92
C ARG A 845 17.64 -10.21 16.54
N LYS A 846 16.65 -9.30 16.44
CA LYS A 846 16.61 -8.03 17.19
C LYS A 846 15.74 -8.21 18.43
N VAL A 847 16.34 -8.24 19.61
CA VAL A 847 15.65 -8.48 20.89
C VAL A 847 15.32 -7.15 21.56
N ARG A 848 14.11 -6.99 22.10
CA ARG A 848 13.72 -5.77 22.83
C ARG A 848 14.04 -5.90 24.31
N LEU A 849 14.67 -4.88 24.88
CA LEU A 849 14.97 -4.81 26.32
C LEU A 849 13.82 -4.12 27.07
N GLY A 850 13.41 -4.67 28.22
CA GLY A 850 12.47 -4.03 29.16
C GLY A 850 11.24 -4.85 29.58
N HIS A 851 10.59 -4.41 30.66
CA HIS A 851 9.37 -4.99 31.22
C HIS A 851 8.23 -3.96 31.28
N GLY A 852 7.01 -4.38 30.88
CA GLY A 852 5.77 -3.62 31.09
C GLY A 852 5.44 -2.55 30.03
N LEU A 853 4.36 -1.80 30.27
CA LEU A 853 3.78 -0.79 29.37
C LEU A 853 4.73 0.36 29.00
N LEU A 854 5.79 0.61 29.80
CA LEU A 854 6.81 1.64 29.53
C LEU A 854 7.77 1.28 28.38
N ALA A 855 7.89 0.00 28.01
CA ALA A 855 8.70 -0.44 26.87
C ALA A 855 8.11 -0.03 25.51
N PHE A 856 6.86 0.45 25.46
CA PHE A 856 6.25 0.99 24.24
C PHE A 856 6.83 2.35 23.83
N PHE A 857 7.48 3.09 24.74
CA PHE A 857 7.90 4.47 24.51
C PHE A 857 9.42 4.67 24.36
N LYS A 858 10.24 3.68 24.71
CA LYS A 858 11.70 3.65 24.46
C LYS A 858 12.13 2.25 24.03
N SER A 859 12.31 2.03 22.73
CA SER A 859 12.71 0.73 22.18
C SER A 859 14.20 0.68 21.87
N GLU A 860 15.04 0.45 22.88
CA GLU A 860 16.39 -0.05 22.58
C GLU A 860 16.26 -1.52 22.12
N LYS A 861 16.81 -1.81 20.93
CA LYS A 861 16.83 -3.15 20.34
C LYS A 861 18.26 -3.66 20.37
N LEU A 862 18.44 -4.81 20.99
CA LEU A 862 19.71 -5.52 21.06
C LEU A 862 19.87 -6.44 19.85
N HIS A 863 21.03 -6.40 19.19
CA HIS A 863 21.35 -7.27 18.06
C HIS A 863 21.98 -8.58 18.58
N MET A 864 21.30 -9.69 18.34
CA MET A 864 21.66 -11.01 18.89
C MET A 864 21.89 -12.03 17.77
N ILE A 865 22.83 -12.93 17.99
CA ILE A 865 23.15 -14.05 17.10
C ILE A 865 23.28 -15.33 17.94
N ARG A 866 22.71 -16.43 17.43
CA ARG A 866 22.77 -17.76 18.02
C ARG A 866 23.67 -18.66 17.18
N MET A 867 24.61 -19.34 17.81
CA MET A 867 25.51 -20.28 17.14
C MET A 867 25.45 -21.65 17.81
N ARG A 868 25.85 -22.67 17.05
CA ARG A 868 26.00 -24.04 17.52
C ARG A 868 27.40 -24.56 17.23
N ASN A 869 27.99 -25.19 18.24
CA ASN A 869 29.22 -25.95 18.18
C ASN A 869 28.93 -27.39 17.68
N PRO A 870 29.50 -27.82 16.54
CA PRO A 870 29.41 -29.19 16.02
C PRO A 870 29.81 -30.33 16.95
N TRP A 871 30.56 -30.05 18.02
CA TRP A 871 30.88 -31.05 19.03
C TRP A 871 29.70 -31.40 19.94
N GLY A 872 28.64 -30.59 19.94
CA GLY A 872 27.47 -30.78 20.81
C GLY A 872 27.74 -30.54 22.29
N GLU A 873 28.90 -29.94 22.61
CA GLU A 873 29.33 -29.55 23.95
C GLU A 873 30.24 -28.32 23.83
N LYS A 874 30.47 -27.62 24.95
CA LYS A 874 31.40 -26.48 25.08
C LYS A 874 30.89 -25.21 24.41
N GLU A 875 30.17 -24.43 25.21
CA GLU A 875 29.51 -23.19 24.83
C GLU A 875 30.26 -21.92 25.26
N TRP A 876 29.79 -20.79 24.74
CA TRP A 876 30.18 -19.45 25.20
C TRP A 876 29.82 -19.25 26.68
N SER A 877 30.77 -18.72 27.46
CA SER A 877 30.61 -18.49 28.91
C SER A 877 30.53 -17.01 29.31
N GLY A 878 30.49 -16.09 28.34
CA GLY A 878 30.38 -14.66 28.59
C GLY A 878 28.93 -14.17 28.71
N PRO A 879 28.69 -12.85 28.57
CA PRO A 879 27.35 -12.27 28.60
C PRO A 879 26.39 -12.94 27.59
N TRP A 880 25.15 -13.17 28.00
CA TRP A 880 24.10 -13.87 27.24
C TRP A 880 24.34 -15.35 26.94
N SER A 881 25.35 -15.98 27.55
CA SER A 881 25.44 -17.44 27.66
C SER A 881 24.20 -18.04 28.32
N ASP A 882 24.02 -19.34 28.22
CA ASP A 882 22.79 -20.02 28.68
C ASP A 882 22.49 -19.82 30.17
N SER A 883 23.53 -19.68 30.99
CA SER A 883 23.43 -19.41 32.44
C SER A 883 23.59 -17.93 32.85
N SER A 884 23.70 -17.02 31.88
CA SER A 884 23.97 -15.59 32.10
C SER A 884 22.83 -14.86 32.81
N GLU A 885 23.16 -14.03 33.81
CA GLU A 885 22.16 -13.21 34.52
C GLU A 885 21.55 -12.12 33.63
N GLU A 886 22.19 -11.75 32.53
CA GLU A 886 21.73 -10.76 31.56
C GLU A 886 20.38 -11.10 30.97
N TRP A 887 20.05 -12.40 30.87
CA TRP A 887 18.72 -12.86 30.49
C TRP A 887 17.63 -12.27 31.37
N ASN A 888 17.90 -11.94 32.64
CA ASN A 888 16.98 -11.27 33.56
C ASN A 888 16.40 -9.94 33.02
N LYS A 889 17.07 -9.31 32.05
CA LYS A 889 16.63 -8.07 31.38
C LYS A 889 15.59 -8.29 30.27
N VAL A 890 15.41 -9.53 29.81
CA VAL A 890 14.44 -9.93 28.77
C VAL A 890 13.22 -10.57 29.40
N SER A 891 12.03 -10.26 28.88
CA SER A 891 10.79 -10.82 29.42
C SER A 891 10.71 -12.34 29.25
N LYS A 892 10.03 -13.04 30.18
CA LYS A 892 9.87 -14.50 30.12
C LYS A 892 9.27 -14.98 28.78
N SER A 893 8.26 -14.27 28.27
CA SER A 893 7.65 -14.58 26.96
C SER A 893 8.62 -14.41 25.80
N GLU A 894 9.49 -13.39 25.83
CA GLU A 894 10.50 -13.21 24.78
C GLU A 894 11.61 -14.27 24.89
N ARG A 895 12.01 -14.70 26.10
CA ARG A 895 12.96 -15.81 26.28
C ARG A 895 12.41 -17.13 25.77
N GLU A 896 11.14 -17.44 26.06
CA GLU A 896 10.46 -18.63 25.53
C GLU A 896 10.42 -18.62 24.00
N LYS A 897 10.19 -17.46 23.36
CA LYS A 897 10.25 -17.33 21.88
C LYS A 897 11.65 -17.42 21.30
N LEU A 898 12.68 -17.11 22.09
CA LEU A 898 14.09 -17.26 21.70
C LEU A 898 14.57 -18.69 21.89
N GLY A 899 13.80 -19.54 22.56
CA GLY A 899 14.15 -20.94 22.80
C GLY A 899 15.38 -21.10 23.68
N VAL A 900 15.64 -20.18 24.61
CA VAL A 900 16.80 -20.26 25.51
C VAL A 900 16.61 -21.44 26.47
N THR A 901 17.37 -22.50 26.24
CA THR A 901 17.54 -23.65 27.14
C THR A 901 18.75 -23.41 28.06
N VAL A 902 18.83 -24.13 29.18
CA VAL A 902 20.00 -24.10 30.07
C VAL A 902 20.55 -25.52 30.11
N GLN A 903 21.21 -25.93 29.04
CA GLN A 903 21.79 -27.26 28.85
C GLN A 903 23.08 -27.09 28.06
N ASP A 904 24.14 -27.85 28.39
CA ASP A 904 25.36 -27.87 27.56
C ASP A 904 25.10 -28.77 26.35
N ASP A 905 24.37 -28.22 25.37
CA ASP A 905 23.96 -28.89 24.13
C ASP A 905 24.78 -28.39 22.91
N GLY A 906 25.68 -27.43 23.15
CA GLY A 906 26.55 -26.81 22.17
C GLY A 906 25.94 -25.59 21.47
N GLU A 907 24.69 -25.22 21.73
CA GLU A 907 24.03 -24.02 21.20
C GLU A 907 24.08 -22.86 22.20
N PHE A 908 24.39 -21.64 21.74
CA PHE A 908 24.46 -20.48 22.64
C PHE A 908 24.14 -19.17 21.92
N TRP A 909 23.66 -18.19 22.67
CA TRP A 909 23.46 -16.82 22.21
C TRP A 909 24.62 -15.90 22.61
N MET A 910 24.87 -14.87 21.81
CA MET A 910 25.68 -13.72 22.20
C MET A 910 25.21 -12.44 21.49
N THR A 911 25.73 -11.30 21.93
CA THR A 911 25.50 -10.04 21.21
C THR A 911 26.28 -10.05 19.90
N PHE A 912 25.77 -9.34 18.90
CA PHE A 912 26.50 -9.19 17.63
C PHE A 912 27.80 -8.38 17.78
N ASP A 913 27.89 -7.56 18.83
CA ASP A 913 29.09 -6.82 19.19
C ASP A 913 30.19 -7.79 19.65
N ASP A 914 29.88 -8.68 20.59
CA ASP A 914 30.78 -9.74 21.04
C ASP A 914 31.18 -10.66 19.88
N PHE A 915 30.21 -11.03 19.03
CA PHE A 915 30.49 -11.81 17.82
C PHE A 915 31.57 -11.16 16.95
N CYS A 916 31.46 -9.88 16.65
CA CYS A 916 32.45 -9.14 15.84
C CYS A 916 33.80 -8.96 16.55
N GLN A 917 33.86 -9.13 17.87
CA GLN A 917 35.09 -9.04 18.65
C GLN A 917 35.87 -10.37 18.67
N TYR A 918 35.18 -11.51 18.76
CA TYR A 918 35.81 -12.82 18.93
C TYR A 918 35.95 -13.61 17.63
N PHE A 919 35.00 -13.50 16.70
CA PHE A 919 35.03 -14.25 15.44
C PHE A 919 35.82 -13.49 14.37
N THR A 920 36.50 -14.25 13.50
CA THR A 920 37.35 -13.68 12.44
C THR A 920 36.72 -13.80 11.06
N ASP A 921 35.98 -14.88 10.82
CA ASP A 921 35.46 -15.22 9.50
C ASP A 921 33.96 -15.55 9.59
N LEU A 922 33.18 -15.04 8.63
CA LEU A 922 31.75 -15.30 8.50
C LEU A 922 31.44 -15.69 7.05
N ILE A 923 30.68 -16.76 6.86
CA ILE A 923 30.31 -17.30 5.56
C ILE A 923 28.80 -17.18 5.40
N LEU A 924 28.37 -16.41 4.40
CA LEU A 924 26.96 -16.20 4.07
C LEU A 924 26.60 -16.96 2.80
N CYS A 925 25.94 -18.12 2.92
CA CYS A 925 25.43 -18.86 1.77
C CYS A 925 24.04 -18.37 1.39
N ARG A 926 23.95 -17.66 0.27
CA ARG A 926 22.73 -17.03 -0.23
C ARG A 926 21.98 -17.98 -1.14
N LEU A 927 20.71 -18.22 -0.81
CA LEU A 927 19.76 -18.79 -1.76
C LEU A 927 19.33 -17.70 -2.74
N ILE A 928 19.71 -17.87 -4.00
CA ILE A 928 19.38 -16.90 -5.04
C ILE A 928 18.08 -17.33 -5.71
N ASN A 929 17.03 -16.54 -5.51
CA ASN A 929 15.74 -16.77 -6.13
C ASN A 929 15.74 -16.24 -7.58
N THR A 930 16.00 -17.13 -8.52
CA THR A 930 16.04 -16.86 -9.96
C THR A 930 14.71 -17.16 -10.66
N SER A 931 13.66 -17.51 -9.91
CA SER A 931 12.37 -17.91 -10.48
C SER A 931 11.67 -16.73 -11.17
N TYR A 932 11.42 -16.88 -12.47
CA TYR A 932 10.65 -15.94 -13.30
C TYR A 932 9.20 -15.75 -12.82
N LEU A 933 8.70 -16.64 -11.97
CA LEU A 933 7.32 -16.65 -11.45
C LEU A 933 7.23 -16.14 -10.00
N SER A 934 8.35 -15.74 -9.39
CA SER A 934 8.37 -15.24 -8.02
C SER A 934 8.26 -13.70 -7.98
N ILE A 935 7.35 -13.19 -7.15
CA ILE A 935 7.24 -11.76 -6.80
C ILE A 935 8.46 -11.22 -6.04
N HIS A 936 9.35 -12.11 -5.59
CA HIS A 936 10.60 -11.80 -4.91
C HIS A 936 11.83 -12.20 -5.74
N LYS A 937 11.71 -12.22 -7.08
CA LYS A 937 12.87 -12.32 -7.95
C LYS A 937 13.84 -11.21 -7.60
N THR A 938 15.02 -11.58 -7.14
CA THR A 938 16.03 -10.63 -6.64
C THR A 938 17.22 -10.54 -7.56
N TRP A 939 17.44 -11.54 -8.42
CA TRP A 939 18.61 -11.65 -9.27
C TRP A 939 18.26 -12.43 -10.56
N GLU A 940 18.86 -12.01 -11.65
CA GLU A 940 19.03 -12.78 -12.88
C GLU A 940 20.36 -13.52 -12.80
N GLU A 941 20.37 -14.79 -13.19
CA GLU A 941 21.57 -15.64 -13.13
C GLU A 941 21.96 -16.07 -14.55
N GLU A 942 23.22 -15.84 -14.87
CA GLU A 942 23.87 -16.39 -16.06
C GLU A 942 24.92 -17.42 -15.65
N VAL A 943 24.86 -18.61 -16.24
CA VAL A 943 25.74 -19.75 -15.91
C VAL A 943 26.57 -20.12 -17.13
N MET A 944 27.89 -20.00 -17.01
CA MET A 944 28.86 -20.28 -18.05
C MET A 944 29.75 -21.45 -17.66
N ARG A 945 29.72 -22.54 -18.43
CA ARG A 945 30.66 -23.66 -18.30
C ARG A 945 31.88 -23.39 -19.17
N GLY A 946 33.07 -23.41 -18.58
CA GLY A 946 34.33 -23.13 -19.28
C GLY A 946 35.46 -24.08 -18.88
N SER A 947 36.59 -23.95 -19.56
CA SER A 947 37.80 -24.71 -19.22
C SER A 947 39.07 -23.93 -19.54
N TRP A 948 40.10 -24.11 -18.70
CA TRP A 948 41.46 -23.71 -19.01
C TRP A 948 42.12 -24.85 -19.79
N VAL A 949 42.48 -24.56 -21.04
CA VAL A 949 43.07 -25.54 -21.95
C VAL A 949 44.38 -25.01 -22.48
N HIS A 950 45.43 -25.82 -22.35
CA HIS A 950 46.73 -25.49 -22.93
C HIS A 950 46.76 -25.85 -24.42
N ARG A 951 47.16 -24.90 -25.26
CA ARG A 951 47.40 -25.11 -26.69
C ARG A 951 48.70 -24.43 -27.10
N GLN A 952 49.42 -25.03 -28.05
CA GLN A 952 50.65 -24.45 -28.62
C GLN A 952 50.38 -23.16 -29.40
N ASP A 953 49.23 -23.08 -30.08
CA ASP A 953 48.78 -21.87 -30.78
C ASP A 953 48.26 -20.82 -29.78
N PRO A 954 48.90 -19.64 -29.66
CA PRO A 954 48.50 -18.60 -28.71
C PRO A 954 47.05 -18.12 -28.87
N LEU A 955 46.49 -18.12 -30.09
CA LEU A 955 45.11 -17.70 -30.34
C LEU A 955 44.09 -18.73 -29.82
N ARG A 956 44.50 -19.99 -29.74
CA ARG A 956 43.68 -21.11 -29.24
C ARG A 956 43.99 -21.48 -27.79
N ASN A 957 45.07 -20.98 -27.22
CA ASN A 957 45.40 -21.20 -25.81
C ASN A 957 44.33 -20.55 -24.93
N ARG A 958 43.97 -21.19 -23.82
CA ARG A 958 42.98 -20.73 -22.83
C ARG A 958 43.51 -20.86 -21.39
N SER A 959 44.83 -20.93 -21.21
CA SER A 959 45.50 -21.10 -19.92
C SER A 959 46.62 -20.06 -19.77
N GLY A 960 46.23 -18.79 -19.75
CA GLY A 960 47.14 -17.65 -19.84
C GLY A 960 47.80 -17.21 -18.53
N GLY A 961 47.32 -17.71 -17.38
CA GLY A 961 47.77 -17.28 -16.05
C GLY A 961 47.19 -15.92 -15.64
N CYS A 962 47.52 -15.46 -14.44
CA CYS A 962 47.05 -14.18 -13.88
C CYS A 962 47.72 -12.96 -14.56
N ILE A 963 47.29 -11.75 -14.19
CA ILE A 963 47.75 -10.48 -14.78
C ILE A 963 49.26 -10.24 -14.70
N ASN A 964 49.95 -10.92 -13.77
CA ASN A 964 51.42 -10.89 -13.68
C ASN A 964 52.07 -11.43 -14.97
N HIS A 965 51.39 -12.32 -15.70
CA HIS A 965 51.81 -12.90 -16.96
C HIS A 965 51.24 -12.11 -18.16
N LYS A 966 51.61 -10.83 -18.27
CA LYS A 966 51.03 -9.87 -19.23
C LYS A 966 50.96 -10.36 -20.69
N THR A 967 51.94 -11.14 -21.14
CA THR A 967 52.02 -11.66 -22.51
C THR A 967 51.00 -12.76 -22.82
N THR A 968 50.56 -13.51 -21.81
CA THR A 968 49.66 -14.66 -21.96
C THR A 968 48.30 -14.45 -21.32
N PHE A 969 48.15 -13.49 -20.41
CA PHE A 969 46.92 -13.21 -19.66
C PHE A 969 45.65 -13.12 -20.52
N LEU A 970 45.70 -12.44 -21.66
CA LEU A 970 44.52 -12.28 -22.54
C LEU A 970 44.18 -13.54 -23.35
N GLN A 971 45.03 -14.56 -23.30
CA GLN A 971 44.73 -15.87 -23.91
C GLN A 971 43.68 -16.62 -23.08
N ASN A 972 43.48 -16.30 -21.80
CA ASN A 972 42.43 -16.91 -20.98
C ASN A 972 41.02 -16.78 -21.62
N PRO A 973 40.05 -17.60 -21.19
CA PRO A 973 38.64 -17.41 -21.55
C PRO A 973 38.19 -15.98 -21.20
N GLN A 974 37.28 -15.43 -22.01
CA GLN A 974 36.80 -14.06 -21.84
C GLN A 974 35.28 -14.05 -21.96
N TYR A 975 34.58 -13.57 -20.94
CA TYR A 975 33.12 -13.53 -20.90
C TYR A 975 32.66 -12.08 -20.85
N VAL A 976 31.90 -11.65 -21.85
CA VAL A 976 31.33 -10.31 -21.91
C VAL A 976 29.97 -10.30 -21.23
N PHE A 977 29.65 -9.24 -20.46
CA PHE A 977 28.34 -9.01 -19.87
C PHE A 977 28.04 -7.51 -19.76
N ASP A 978 26.75 -7.18 -19.68
CA ASP A 978 26.23 -5.81 -19.65
C ASP A 978 25.58 -5.48 -18.30
N VAL A 979 25.93 -4.32 -17.75
CA VAL A 979 25.22 -3.67 -16.64
C VAL A 979 24.30 -2.61 -17.25
N LYS A 980 22.99 -2.79 -17.10
CA LYS A 980 21.96 -1.97 -17.78
C LYS A 980 21.32 -0.90 -16.90
N LYS A 981 21.53 -0.96 -15.58
CA LYS A 981 21.13 0.09 -14.64
C LYS A 981 22.27 1.10 -14.52
N VAL A 982 21.94 2.34 -14.13
CA VAL A 982 22.92 3.40 -13.83
C VAL A 982 24.01 2.88 -12.89
N GLU A 983 23.57 2.15 -11.87
CA GLU A 983 24.40 1.40 -10.94
C GLU A 983 23.68 0.09 -10.62
N ASP A 984 24.40 -1.02 -10.68
CA ASP A 984 23.90 -2.35 -10.35
C ASP A 984 24.91 -3.06 -9.44
N GLU A 985 24.38 -3.80 -8.47
CA GLU A 985 25.20 -4.70 -7.67
C GLU A 985 25.43 -5.97 -8.48
N VAL A 986 26.68 -6.41 -8.62
CA VAL A 986 27.03 -7.60 -9.40
C VAL A 986 27.72 -8.61 -8.50
N LEU A 987 27.22 -9.85 -8.52
CA LEU A 987 27.85 -10.98 -7.82
C LEU A 987 28.43 -11.95 -8.84
N ILE A 988 29.67 -12.38 -8.62
CA ILE A 988 30.36 -13.33 -9.51
C ILE A 988 30.97 -14.44 -8.64
N CYS A 989 30.62 -15.70 -8.92
CA CYS A 989 31.35 -16.85 -8.38
C CYS A 989 31.99 -17.64 -9.52
N LEU A 990 33.29 -17.88 -9.38
CA LEU A 990 34.07 -18.79 -10.22
C LEU A 990 34.34 -20.06 -9.42
N GLN A 991 33.90 -21.21 -9.93
CA GLN A 991 34.09 -22.51 -9.30
C GLN A 991 34.92 -23.42 -10.17
N GLN A 992 35.94 -24.07 -9.62
CA GLN A 992 36.68 -25.12 -10.32
C GLN A 992 36.11 -26.50 -9.99
N LYS A 993 36.24 -27.44 -10.93
CA LYS A 993 35.97 -28.85 -10.65
C LYS A 993 36.99 -29.38 -9.65
N GLU A 994 36.48 -29.97 -8.59
CA GLU A 994 37.29 -30.49 -7.50
C GLU A 994 38.17 -31.67 -7.95
N LYS A 995 39.46 -31.62 -7.60
CA LYS A 995 40.45 -32.68 -7.89
C LYS A 995 40.61 -33.69 -6.77
N ARG A 996 40.01 -33.45 -5.59
CA ARG A 996 40.09 -34.36 -4.42
C ARG A 996 39.47 -35.74 -4.66
N ALA A 997 38.64 -35.92 -5.69
CA ALA A 997 37.91 -37.15 -5.98
C ALA A 997 38.72 -38.27 -6.66
N THR A 998 40.04 -38.14 -6.83
CA THR A 998 40.90 -39.21 -7.36
C THR A 998 41.76 -39.85 -6.26
N PRO A 999 41.47 -41.10 -5.86
CA PRO A 999 42.17 -41.79 -4.75
C PRO A 999 43.69 -41.97 -4.95
N GLN A 1000 44.17 -41.91 -6.20
CA GLN A 1000 45.56 -42.27 -6.57
C GLN A 1000 46.58 -41.14 -6.39
N GLU A 1001 46.15 -39.87 -6.27
CA GLU A 1001 47.10 -38.73 -6.28
C GLU A 1001 47.32 -38.07 -4.92
N GLY A 1002 46.46 -38.31 -3.91
CA GLY A 1002 46.62 -37.74 -2.56
C GLY A 1002 46.44 -36.22 -2.51
N LYS A 1003 45.62 -35.72 -1.56
CA LYS A 1003 45.30 -34.28 -1.37
C LYS A 1003 45.30 -33.48 -2.69
N GLY A 1004 44.43 -33.84 -3.63
CA GLY A 1004 44.32 -33.15 -4.93
C GLY A 1004 44.15 -31.64 -4.72
N GLU A 1005 45.23 -30.89 -4.88
CA GLU A 1005 45.26 -29.47 -4.55
C GLU A 1005 44.43 -28.69 -5.58
N ASN A 1006 43.53 -27.85 -5.07
CA ASN A 1006 42.79 -26.91 -5.89
C ASN A 1006 43.76 -25.93 -6.53
N LEU A 1007 43.54 -25.60 -7.80
CA LEU A 1007 44.35 -24.57 -8.47
C LEU A 1007 44.11 -23.22 -7.78
N ALA A 1008 45.15 -22.39 -7.71
CA ALA A 1008 45.00 -20.98 -7.35
C ALA A 1008 44.20 -20.29 -8.46
N ILE A 1009 42.90 -20.05 -8.26
CA ILE A 1009 42.02 -19.44 -9.27
C ILE A 1009 41.61 -18.04 -8.87
N GLY A 1010 41.31 -17.22 -9.88
CA GLY A 1010 40.81 -15.86 -9.71
C GLY A 1010 40.34 -15.27 -11.04
N PHE A 1011 39.76 -14.09 -11.01
CA PHE A 1011 39.32 -13.41 -12.24
C PHE A 1011 39.45 -11.90 -12.14
N ASP A 1012 39.60 -11.26 -13.31
CA ASP A 1012 39.63 -9.81 -13.44
C ASP A 1012 38.45 -9.31 -14.28
N ILE A 1013 37.90 -8.17 -13.89
CA ILE A 1013 36.81 -7.48 -14.60
C ILE A 1013 37.36 -6.22 -15.25
N HIS A 1014 37.16 -6.12 -16.56
CA HIS A 1014 37.61 -4.99 -17.36
C HIS A 1014 36.41 -4.26 -17.98
N GLN A 1015 36.38 -2.93 -17.90
CA GLN A 1015 35.42 -2.13 -18.63
C GLN A 1015 35.86 -1.99 -20.08
N VAL A 1016 34.98 -2.35 -21.00
CA VAL A 1016 35.28 -2.43 -22.43
C VAL A 1016 34.29 -1.57 -23.24
N GLU A 1017 34.45 -1.59 -24.55
CA GLU A 1017 33.62 -0.85 -25.48
C GLU A 1017 32.19 -1.39 -25.51
N LEU A 1018 31.20 -0.49 -25.52
CA LEU A 1018 29.77 -0.82 -25.41
C LEU A 1018 29.25 -1.74 -26.52
N ASN A 1019 29.95 -1.80 -27.66
CA ASN A 1019 29.62 -2.66 -28.78
C ASN A 1019 30.66 -3.76 -29.03
N ARG A 1020 31.55 -4.06 -28.07
CA ARG A 1020 32.53 -5.15 -28.22
C ARG A 1020 31.82 -6.49 -28.48
N LYS A 1021 32.26 -7.17 -29.54
CA LYS A 1021 31.74 -8.48 -30.00
C LYS A 1021 32.84 -9.57 -30.06
N TYR A 1022 34.11 -9.18 -30.03
CA TYR A 1022 35.28 -10.03 -30.25
C TYR A 1022 36.26 -9.95 -29.07
N ARG A 1023 37.15 -10.95 -28.98
CA ARG A 1023 38.13 -11.10 -27.90
C ARG A 1023 39.00 -9.85 -27.74
N MET A 1024 39.32 -9.57 -26.50
CA MET A 1024 40.24 -8.51 -26.10
C MET A 1024 41.68 -9.01 -26.25
N HIS A 1025 42.50 -8.24 -26.93
CA HIS A 1025 43.91 -8.54 -27.19
C HIS A 1025 44.85 -7.46 -26.64
N THR A 1026 44.28 -6.31 -26.25
CA THR A 1026 44.96 -5.24 -25.52
C THR A 1026 44.26 -5.02 -24.19
N ALA A 1027 45.04 -4.85 -23.11
CA ALA A 1027 44.48 -4.66 -21.78
C ALA A 1027 43.64 -3.37 -21.72
N GLN A 1028 42.40 -3.50 -21.25
CA GLN A 1028 41.50 -2.37 -20.99
C GLN A 1028 41.58 -1.97 -19.51
N GLN A 1029 40.73 -1.04 -19.07
CA GLN A 1029 40.71 -0.60 -17.69
C GLN A 1029 40.17 -1.70 -16.78
N LYS A 1030 41.01 -2.22 -15.88
CA LYS A 1030 40.58 -3.11 -14.80
C LYS A 1030 39.75 -2.30 -13.79
N VAL A 1031 38.50 -2.69 -13.60
CA VAL A 1031 37.57 -2.05 -12.64
C VAL A 1031 37.46 -2.81 -11.33
N ALA A 1032 37.67 -4.12 -11.37
CA ALA A 1032 37.68 -4.99 -10.21
C ALA A 1032 38.40 -6.32 -10.53
N GLY A 1033 38.63 -7.12 -9.50
CA GLY A 1033 39.11 -8.50 -9.64
C GLY A 1033 38.99 -9.21 -8.30
N SER A 1034 38.97 -10.53 -8.34
CA SER A 1034 38.99 -11.34 -7.13
C SER A 1034 40.41 -11.47 -6.57
N ILE A 1035 40.50 -11.88 -5.31
CA ILE A 1035 41.73 -12.47 -4.78
C ILE A 1035 41.99 -13.83 -5.44
N TYR A 1036 43.24 -14.29 -5.41
CA TYR A 1036 43.61 -15.63 -5.86
C TYR A 1036 43.73 -16.53 -4.63
N ILE A 1037 42.95 -17.62 -4.61
CA ILE A 1037 42.92 -18.56 -3.48
C ILE A 1037 42.91 -20.00 -4.00
N ASN A 1038 43.51 -20.90 -3.22
CA ASN A 1038 43.52 -22.34 -3.48
C ASN A 1038 42.21 -22.99 -2.99
N SER A 1039 41.07 -22.41 -3.36
CA SER A 1039 39.74 -22.83 -2.94
C SER A 1039 38.89 -23.26 -4.13
N ARG A 1040 37.79 -23.97 -3.87
CA ARG A 1040 36.90 -24.49 -4.92
C ARG A 1040 36.03 -23.41 -5.56
N CYS A 1041 35.51 -22.43 -4.80
CA CYS A 1041 34.88 -21.20 -5.33
C CYS A 1041 35.69 -19.96 -4.93
N VAL A 1042 35.68 -18.97 -5.82
CA VAL A 1042 36.06 -17.60 -5.57
C VAL A 1042 34.87 -16.69 -5.82
N PHE A 1043 34.57 -15.81 -4.88
CA PHE A 1043 33.42 -14.91 -4.95
C PHE A 1043 33.86 -13.45 -4.98
N LEU A 1044 33.17 -12.63 -5.76
CA LEU A 1044 33.27 -11.18 -5.72
C LEU A 1044 31.88 -10.56 -5.73
N ARG A 1045 31.70 -9.55 -4.88
CA ARG A 1045 30.56 -8.64 -4.88
C ARG A 1045 31.05 -7.24 -5.15
N LYS A 1046 30.47 -6.57 -6.14
CA LYS A 1046 30.90 -5.23 -6.56
C LYS A 1046 29.75 -4.43 -7.14
N GLU A 1047 29.65 -3.16 -6.76
CA GLU A 1047 28.80 -2.19 -7.46
C GLU A 1047 29.52 -1.74 -8.73
N LEU A 1048 28.83 -1.88 -9.87
CA LEU A 1048 29.32 -1.50 -11.20
C LEU A 1048 28.36 -0.50 -11.84
N GLN A 1049 28.92 0.46 -12.57
CA GLN A 1049 28.16 1.48 -13.30
C GLN A 1049 27.62 0.92 -14.63
N GLU A 1050 26.62 1.58 -15.22
CA GLU A 1050 26.07 1.21 -16.52
C GLU A 1050 27.18 1.09 -17.58
N GLY A 1051 27.24 -0.06 -18.27
CA GLY A 1051 28.29 -0.30 -19.26
C GLY A 1051 28.48 -1.76 -19.62
N ARG A 1052 29.48 -2.02 -20.46
CA ARG A 1052 29.87 -3.36 -20.90
C ARG A 1052 31.20 -3.76 -20.29
N TYR A 1053 31.28 -4.98 -19.80
CA TYR A 1053 32.42 -5.51 -19.07
C TYR A 1053 32.86 -6.88 -19.60
N VAL A 1054 34.13 -7.22 -19.40
CA VAL A 1054 34.69 -8.55 -19.68
C VAL A 1054 35.27 -9.15 -18.41
N ILE A 1055 34.82 -10.35 -18.06
CA ILE A 1055 35.36 -11.20 -17.00
C ILE A 1055 36.38 -12.14 -17.62
N ILE A 1056 37.59 -12.16 -17.07
CA ILE A 1056 38.65 -13.08 -17.48
C ILE A 1056 38.94 -14.03 -16.32
N PRO A 1057 38.36 -15.24 -16.31
CA PRO A 1057 38.72 -16.27 -15.34
C PRO A 1057 40.08 -16.87 -15.65
N THR A 1058 40.92 -16.98 -14.62
CA THR A 1058 42.32 -17.38 -14.76
C THR A 1058 42.74 -18.32 -13.64
N THR A 1059 43.75 -19.12 -13.94
CA THR A 1059 44.64 -19.71 -12.94
C THR A 1059 45.74 -18.71 -12.59
N PHE A 1060 46.38 -18.87 -11.43
CA PHE A 1060 47.50 -18.02 -11.03
C PHE A 1060 48.68 -18.17 -12.02
N ASP A 1061 49.07 -19.42 -12.28
CA ASP A 1061 50.15 -19.76 -13.20
C ASP A 1061 49.61 -20.13 -14.60
N PRO A 1062 50.34 -19.79 -15.68
CA PRO A 1062 49.98 -20.17 -17.04
C PRO A 1062 50.14 -21.68 -17.28
N GLY A 1063 49.43 -22.21 -18.28
CA GLY A 1063 49.51 -23.62 -18.69
C GLY A 1063 48.75 -24.61 -17.80
N GLN A 1064 48.22 -24.18 -16.66
CA GLN A 1064 47.36 -25.00 -15.80
C GLN A 1064 46.02 -25.30 -16.48
N GLN A 1065 45.56 -26.55 -16.33
CA GLN A 1065 44.36 -27.05 -16.99
C GLN A 1065 43.30 -27.45 -15.96
N GLY A 1066 42.03 -27.18 -16.28
CA GLY A 1066 40.89 -27.50 -15.42
C GLY A 1066 39.55 -27.03 -16.01
N GLU A 1067 38.47 -27.63 -15.53
CA GLU A 1067 37.10 -27.22 -15.85
C GLU A 1067 36.59 -26.25 -14.78
N PHE A 1068 35.79 -25.26 -15.18
CA PHE A 1068 35.19 -24.30 -14.26
C PHE A 1068 33.75 -23.94 -14.62
N LEU A 1069 33.04 -23.42 -13.62
CA LEU A 1069 31.73 -22.82 -13.72
C LEU A 1069 31.82 -21.35 -13.30
N LEU A 1070 31.44 -20.45 -14.18
CA LEU A 1070 31.32 -19.03 -13.88
C LEU A 1070 29.82 -18.69 -13.76
N ARG A 1071 29.41 -18.15 -12.62
CA ARG A 1071 28.04 -17.70 -12.35
C ARG A 1071 28.05 -16.19 -12.14
N VAL A 1072 27.23 -15.48 -12.89
CA VAL A 1072 27.11 -14.02 -12.81
C VAL A 1072 25.67 -13.68 -12.43
N PHE A 1073 25.52 -12.84 -11.41
CA PHE A 1073 24.23 -12.38 -10.91
C PHE A 1073 24.12 -10.87 -11.02
N THR A 1074 23.03 -10.41 -11.64
CA THR A 1074 22.69 -8.99 -11.85
C THR A 1074 21.20 -8.78 -11.58
N ASP A 1075 20.74 -7.55 -11.35
CA ASP A 1075 19.32 -7.31 -11.09
C ASP A 1075 18.43 -7.50 -12.34
N VAL A 1076 19.02 -7.33 -13.52
CA VAL A 1076 18.39 -7.46 -14.84
C VAL A 1076 19.25 -8.32 -15.77
N PRO A 1077 18.70 -8.91 -16.86
CA PRO A 1077 19.46 -9.83 -17.69
C PRO A 1077 20.72 -9.16 -18.27
N SER A 1078 21.89 -9.76 -18.04
CA SER A 1078 23.19 -9.18 -18.38
C SER A 1078 23.72 -9.57 -19.76
N ASP A 1079 22.99 -10.41 -20.51
CA ASP A 1079 23.40 -10.92 -21.84
C ASP A 1079 24.81 -11.54 -21.83
N CYS A 1080 25.19 -12.16 -20.71
CA CYS A 1080 26.52 -12.72 -20.49
C CYS A 1080 26.83 -13.82 -21.52
N LYS A 1081 28.03 -13.81 -22.13
CA LYS A 1081 28.45 -14.83 -23.10
C LYS A 1081 29.96 -14.87 -23.29
N GLU A 1082 30.49 -15.99 -23.77
CA GLU A 1082 31.91 -16.12 -24.11
C GLU A 1082 32.26 -15.39 -25.43
N LEU A 1083 33.38 -14.67 -25.43
CA LEU A 1083 34.03 -14.13 -26.61
C LEU A 1083 34.96 -15.19 -27.21
N THR A 1084 34.51 -15.84 -28.27
CA THR A 1084 35.24 -16.94 -28.93
C THR A 1084 35.99 -16.53 -30.20
N LEU A 1085 35.57 -15.45 -30.85
CA LEU A 1085 36.15 -14.94 -32.09
C LEU A 1085 37.13 -13.80 -31.80
N ASP A 1086 38.32 -13.83 -32.42
CA ASP A 1086 39.35 -12.80 -32.29
C ASP A 1086 39.06 -11.55 -33.16
N GLU A 1087 38.42 -11.75 -34.31
CA GLU A 1087 38.09 -10.70 -35.28
C GLU A 1087 36.82 -11.05 -36.09
N PRO A 1088 36.25 -10.11 -36.88
CA PRO A 1088 35.11 -10.41 -37.75
C PRO A 1088 35.37 -11.58 -38.70
N PRO A 1089 34.47 -12.59 -38.76
CA PRO A 1089 34.69 -13.78 -39.58
C PRO A 1089 34.56 -13.45 -41.07
N GLN A 1090 35.41 -14.05 -41.90
CA GLN A 1090 35.25 -14.01 -43.34
C GLN A 1090 34.10 -14.94 -43.76
N THR A 1091 33.00 -14.36 -44.24
CA THR A 1091 31.83 -15.09 -44.75
C THR A 1091 31.82 -15.13 -46.28
N CYS A 1092 30.97 -15.95 -46.90
CA CYS A 1092 30.81 -15.99 -48.36
C CYS A 1092 30.38 -14.64 -48.99
N TRP A 1093 29.82 -13.72 -48.19
CA TRP A 1093 29.42 -12.37 -48.61
C TRP A 1093 30.56 -11.34 -48.56
N THR A 1094 31.74 -11.72 -48.03
CA THR A 1094 32.90 -10.82 -47.88
C THR A 1094 33.39 -10.28 -49.22
N GLY A 1095 33.29 -11.08 -50.28
CA GLY A 1095 33.66 -10.67 -51.64
C GLY A 1095 32.74 -9.62 -52.27
N MET A 1096 31.49 -9.50 -51.82
CA MET A 1096 30.54 -8.49 -52.32
C MET A 1096 30.44 -7.25 -51.42
N CYS A 1097 30.54 -7.41 -50.09
CA CYS A 1097 30.32 -6.32 -49.13
C CYS A 1097 31.62 -5.76 -48.50
N GLY A 1098 32.79 -6.25 -48.91
CA GLY A 1098 34.10 -5.86 -48.37
C GLY A 1098 34.40 -6.42 -46.98
N TYR A 1099 35.69 -6.61 -46.68
CA TYR A 1099 36.21 -6.98 -45.35
C TYR A 1099 36.76 -5.75 -44.61
N PRO A 1100 36.65 -5.66 -43.27
CA PRO A 1100 37.28 -4.59 -42.50
C PRO A 1100 38.79 -4.51 -42.76
N GLN A 1101 39.30 -3.29 -42.98
CA GLN A 1101 40.72 -3.01 -43.20
C GLN A 1101 41.37 -2.32 -42.00
N LEU A 1102 40.56 -1.71 -41.13
CA LEU A 1102 40.99 -1.01 -39.94
C LEU A 1102 40.08 -1.36 -38.77
N VAL A 1103 40.61 -1.24 -37.56
CA VAL A 1103 39.83 -1.20 -36.33
C VAL A 1103 40.08 0.14 -35.64
N THR A 1104 39.01 0.82 -35.24
CA THR A 1104 39.09 2.11 -34.53
C THR A 1104 38.36 2.04 -33.19
N GLN A 1105 39.07 2.32 -32.11
CA GLN A 1105 38.50 2.62 -30.80
C GLN A 1105 38.26 4.12 -30.68
N VAL A 1106 37.07 4.50 -30.23
CA VAL A 1106 36.69 5.88 -29.94
C VAL A 1106 36.33 5.94 -28.46
N HIS A 1107 37.07 6.74 -27.69
CA HIS A 1107 36.81 6.98 -26.26
C HIS A 1107 36.31 8.41 -26.08
N VAL A 1108 35.05 8.56 -25.71
CA VAL A 1108 34.45 9.86 -25.36
C VAL A 1108 34.54 10.02 -23.86
N MET A 1109 35.36 10.99 -23.42
CA MET A 1109 35.68 11.18 -22.01
C MET A 1109 34.63 12.06 -21.34
N ASN A 1110 34.60 13.35 -21.67
CA ASN A 1110 33.68 14.31 -21.07
C ASN A 1110 33.26 15.38 -22.09
N ALA A 1111 32.22 16.12 -21.76
CA ALA A 1111 31.93 17.40 -22.39
C ALA A 1111 31.87 18.51 -21.33
N GLU A 1112 32.14 19.74 -21.73
CA GLU A 1112 32.15 20.92 -20.86
C GLU A 1112 31.39 22.07 -21.51
N GLY A 1113 30.68 22.86 -20.71
CA GLY A 1113 30.04 24.09 -21.17
C GLY A 1113 28.85 23.90 -22.10
N LEU A 1114 28.12 22.78 -21.98
CA LEU A 1114 26.92 22.52 -22.78
C LEU A 1114 25.81 23.58 -22.52
N GLN A 1115 25.05 23.91 -23.56
CA GLN A 1115 23.96 24.88 -23.46
C GLN A 1115 22.81 24.37 -22.59
N GLY A 1116 22.48 25.09 -21.52
CA GLY A 1116 21.26 24.85 -20.73
C GLY A 1116 20.00 25.11 -21.55
N GLN A 1117 19.04 24.17 -21.54
CA GLN A 1117 17.81 24.30 -22.33
C GLN A 1117 16.53 24.39 -21.48
N ASP A 1118 16.53 23.90 -20.24
CA ASP A 1118 15.36 23.97 -19.34
C ASP A 1118 15.28 25.30 -18.57
N SER A 1119 14.10 25.64 -18.02
CA SER A 1119 13.85 26.88 -17.26
C SER A 1119 14.78 27.08 -16.05
N ASN A 1120 15.31 25.98 -15.52
CA ASN A 1120 16.26 25.96 -14.38
C ASN A 1120 17.73 25.85 -14.84
N GLY A 1121 17.96 25.71 -16.15
CA GLY A 1121 19.29 25.57 -16.71
C GLY A 1121 19.86 24.14 -16.73
N ALA A 1122 19.09 23.12 -16.38
CA ALA A 1122 19.46 21.70 -16.44
C ALA A 1122 19.61 21.18 -17.89
N VAL A 1123 20.40 20.12 -18.07
CA VAL A 1123 20.58 19.37 -19.33
C VAL A 1123 20.80 17.90 -18.97
N ASP A 1124 20.18 16.98 -19.72
CA ASP A 1124 20.35 15.53 -19.60
C ASP A 1124 21.10 14.97 -20.83
N PRO A 1125 22.42 15.23 -20.98
CA PRO A 1125 23.14 14.91 -22.21
C PRO A 1125 23.46 13.42 -22.38
N TYR A 1126 23.43 12.94 -23.62
CA TYR A 1126 23.96 11.65 -24.06
C TYR A 1126 24.65 11.78 -25.43
N VAL A 1127 25.53 10.83 -25.75
CA VAL A 1127 26.31 10.84 -27.01
C VAL A 1127 26.00 9.63 -27.88
N ILE A 1128 25.99 9.83 -29.19
CA ILE A 1128 25.92 8.78 -30.21
C ILE A 1128 27.19 8.84 -31.07
N ILE A 1129 27.98 7.77 -31.05
CA ILE A 1129 29.11 7.56 -31.94
C ILE A 1129 28.62 6.77 -33.15
N THR A 1130 28.78 7.31 -34.36
CA THR A 1130 28.38 6.67 -35.62
C THR A 1130 29.57 6.52 -36.55
N CYS A 1131 29.78 5.32 -37.07
CA CYS A 1131 30.81 5.02 -38.06
C CYS A 1131 30.31 3.94 -39.03
N GLU A 1132 30.33 4.21 -40.34
CA GLU A 1132 29.91 3.27 -41.41
C GLU A 1132 28.50 2.65 -41.19
N GLY A 1133 27.60 3.40 -40.54
CA GLY A 1133 26.24 2.96 -40.22
C GLY A 1133 26.10 2.19 -38.90
N GLU A 1134 27.19 1.74 -38.27
CA GLU A 1134 27.15 1.24 -36.90
C GLU A 1134 27.06 2.40 -35.90
N ARG A 1135 26.27 2.23 -34.84
CA ARG A 1135 26.02 3.25 -33.82
C ARG A 1135 26.26 2.71 -32.42
N VAL A 1136 26.91 3.51 -31.58
CA VAL A 1136 27.09 3.27 -30.15
C VAL A 1136 26.51 4.46 -29.40
N ARG A 1137 25.61 4.20 -28.45
CA ARG A 1137 24.94 5.22 -27.66
C ARG A 1137 25.40 5.13 -26.20
N SER A 1138 25.74 6.25 -25.58
CA SER A 1138 26.02 6.31 -24.14
C SER A 1138 24.74 6.29 -23.30
N PRO A 1139 24.87 5.94 -22.01
CA PRO A 1139 23.89 6.31 -20.99
C PRO A 1139 23.62 7.82 -20.97
N VAL A 1140 22.47 8.21 -20.43
CA VAL A 1140 22.09 9.62 -20.22
C VAL A 1140 22.67 10.11 -18.90
N GLN A 1141 23.44 11.19 -18.93
CA GLN A 1141 23.93 11.87 -17.73
C GLN A 1141 22.89 12.90 -17.31
N LYS A 1142 22.46 12.90 -16.04
CA LYS A 1142 21.34 13.74 -15.57
C LYS A 1142 21.82 15.05 -14.98
N ASP A 1143 21.06 16.12 -15.24
CA ASP A 1143 21.22 17.47 -14.66
C ASP A 1143 22.68 17.97 -14.64
N THR A 1144 23.37 17.90 -15.78
CA THR A 1144 24.75 18.34 -15.88
C THR A 1144 25.09 18.97 -17.23
N ARG A 1145 25.77 20.12 -17.17
CA ARG A 1145 26.37 20.79 -18.34
C ARG A 1145 27.81 20.36 -18.61
N CYS A 1146 28.38 19.57 -17.70
CA CYS A 1146 29.74 19.04 -17.79
C CYS A 1146 29.71 17.52 -17.61
N PRO A 1147 29.03 16.76 -18.50
CA PRO A 1147 28.90 15.32 -18.34
C PRO A 1147 30.25 14.62 -18.47
N ASN A 1148 30.52 13.69 -17.55
CA ASN A 1148 31.56 12.68 -17.70
C ASN A 1148 30.92 11.44 -18.32
N PHE A 1149 31.20 11.17 -19.59
CA PHE A 1149 30.64 10.01 -20.29
C PHE A 1149 31.47 8.75 -20.02
N ASP A 1150 32.80 8.87 -20.11
CA ASP A 1150 33.77 7.77 -20.02
C ASP A 1150 33.36 6.50 -20.79
N ILE A 1151 32.82 6.67 -22.01
CA ILE A 1151 32.35 5.55 -22.85
C ILE A 1151 33.29 5.27 -24.02
N LYS A 1152 33.40 3.99 -24.40
CA LYS A 1152 34.20 3.56 -25.54
C LYS A 1152 33.35 2.82 -26.58
N GLY A 1153 33.62 3.08 -27.85
CA GLY A 1153 33.07 2.35 -29.00
C GLY A 1153 34.17 1.75 -29.86
N LEU A 1154 33.97 0.53 -30.37
CA LEU A 1154 34.91 -0.20 -31.21
C LEU A 1154 34.30 -0.43 -32.60
N PHE A 1155 34.95 0.04 -33.67
CA PHE A 1155 34.42 -0.04 -35.02
C PHE A 1155 35.40 -0.74 -35.96
N TYR A 1156 34.93 -1.81 -36.63
CA TYR A 1156 35.67 -2.51 -37.67
C TYR A 1156 35.31 -1.92 -39.03
N ARG A 1157 36.22 -1.13 -39.59
CA ARG A 1157 35.96 -0.21 -40.71
C ARG A 1157 36.42 -0.77 -42.04
N LYS A 1158 35.55 -0.73 -43.03
CA LYS A 1158 35.80 -1.19 -44.41
C LYS A 1158 36.27 -0.05 -45.32
N LYS A 1159 35.96 1.19 -44.96
CA LYS A 1159 36.25 2.41 -45.71
C LYS A 1159 37.10 3.36 -44.85
N PRO A 1160 38.44 3.24 -44.94
CA PRO A 1160 39.37 4.06 -44.14
C PRO A 1160 39.13 5.58 -44.16
N LYS A 1161 38.61 6.11 -45.28
CA LYS A 1161 38.40 7.55 -45.49
C LYS A 1161 37.05 8.06 -44.97
N GLU A 1162 36.14 7.19 -44.52
CA GLU A 1162 34.83 7.59 -44.02
C GLU A 1162 34.97 8.18 -42.60
N ALA A 1163 34.33 9.32 -42.32
CA ALA A 1163 34.48 10.02 -41.06
C ALA A 1163 33.73 9.32 -39.90
N ILE A 1164 34.20 9.55 -38.67
CA ILE A 1164 33.51 9.15 -37.44
C ILE A 1164 32.73 10.35 -36.93
N HIS A 1165 31.42 10.16 -36.76
CA HIS A 1165 30.52 11.20 -36.27
C HIS A 1165 30.21 10.97 -34.80
N ILE A 1166 30.45 11.97 -33.96
CA ILE A 1166 30.09 11.95 -32.54
C ILE A 1166 29.05 13.04 -32.33
N GLU A 1167 27.80 12.64 -32.11
CA GLU A 1167 26.67 13.55 -31.95
C GLU A 1167 26.21 13.59 -30.50
N LEU A 1168 26.03 14.79 -29.94
CA LEU A 1168 25.51 15.01 -28.60
C LEU A 1168 24.05 15.43 -28.67
N TYR A 1169 23.25 14.88 -27.77
CA TYR A 1169 21.83 15.17 -27.65
C TYR A 1169 21.45 15.40 -26.19
N ASN A 1170 20.47 16.25 -25.96
CA ASN A 1170 19.77 16.42 -24.69
C ASN A 1170 18.55 15.51 -24.68
N LYS A 1171 18.41 14.66 -23.66
CA LYS A 1171 17.24 13.79 -23.50
C LYS A 1171 16.04 14.64 -23.07
N ASN A 1172 14.97 14.64 -23.86
CA ASN A 1172 13.72 15.33 -23.52
C ASN A 1172 12.54 14.35 -23.47
N MET A 1173 11.43 14.78 -22.86
CA MET A 1173 10.22 13.97 -22.74
C MET A 1173 9.55 13.61 -24.08
N ILE A 1174 9.71 14.42 -25.13
CA ILE A 1174 8.99 14.26 -26.39
C ILE A 1174 9.93 14.03 -27.57
N VAL A 1175 10.90 14.92 -27.79
CA VAL A 1175 11.91 14.80 -28.85
C VAL A 1175 13.26 15.24 -28.29
N ASP A 1176 14.25 14.36 -28.37
CA ASP A 1176 15.62 14.65 -27.92
C ASP A 1176 16.22 15.76 -28.80
N THR A 1177 16.80 16.79 -28.17
CA THR A 1177 17.31 17.97 -28.87
C THR A 1177 18.79 17.79 -29.17
N PHE A 1178 19.21 18.09 -30.39
CA PHE A 1178 20.62 18.05 -30.78
C PHE A 1178 21.40 19.20 -30.11
N LEU A 1179 22.51 18.87 -29.45
CA LEU A 1179 23.40 19.82 -28.77
C LEU A 1179 24.63 20.19 -29.59
N GLY A 1180 25.03 19.33 -30.52
CA GLY A 1180 26.19 19.55 -31.38
C GLY A 1180 26.86 18.26 -31.82
N GLN A 1181 27.79 18.34 -32.76
CA GLN A 1181 28.57 17.19 -33.23
C GLN A 1181 30.05 17.51 -33.37
N VAL A 1182 30.85 16.45 -33.33
CA VAL A 1182 32.26 16.43 -33.70
C VAL A 1182 32.47 15.39 -34.80
N ILE A 1183 33.23 15.75 -35.84
CA ILE A 1183 33.56 14.86 -36.95
C ILE A 1183 35.07 14.61 -36.92
N LEU A 1184 35.45 13.34 -36.87
CA LEU A 1184 36.83 12.90 -36.73
C LEU A 1184 37.24 12.07 -37.94
N PHE A 1185 38.48 12.26 -38.38
CA PHE A 1185 39.13 11.42 -39.38
C PHE A 1185 40.32 10.76 -38.69
N SER A 1186 40.49 9.46 -38.88
CA SER A 1186 41.65 8.76 -38.32
C SER A 1186 42.57 8.28 -39.44
N GLU A 1187 43.86 8.52 -39.26
CA GLU A 1187 44.90 7.93 -40.10
C GLU A 1187 45.35 6.58 -39.53
N PRO A 1188 45.79 5.62 -40.37
CA PRO A 1188 46.18 4.29 -39.91
C PRO A 1188 47.43 4.34 -39.02
N ASN A 1189 47.42 3.58 -37.91
CA ASN A 1189 48.55 3.38 -36.97
C ASN A 1189 49.00 4.61 -36.17
N GLU A 1190 48.12 5.59 -36.01
CA GLU A 1190 48.36 6.77 -35.18
C GLU A 1190 47.60 6.66 -33.84
N ARG A 1191 48.31 6.73 -32.70
CA ARG A 1191 47.71 7.00 -31.39
C ARG A 1191 47.58 8.50 -31.27
N GLN A 1192 46.42 9.02 -31.63
CA GLN A 1192 46.18 10.45 -31.48
C GLN A 1192 45.90 10.76 -30.00
N GLU A 1193 46.64 11.74 -29.45
CA GLU A 1193 46.48 12.21 -28.07
C GLU A 1193 45.05 12.76 -27.85
N GLN A 1194 44.71 12.96 -26.58
CA GLN A 1194 43.42 13.51 -26.17
C GLN A 1194 43.12 14.83 -26.90
N HIS A 1195 42.01 14.87 -27.64
CA HIS A 1195 41.55 16.04 -28.36
C HIS A 1195 40.36 16.67 -27.65
N THR A 1196 40.43 17.97 -27.38
CA THR A 1196 39.28 18.77 -26.94
C THR A 1196 38.81 19.60 -28.14
N LEU A 1197 37.59 19.34 -28.61
CA LEU A 1197 37.06 19.88 -29.85
C LEU A 1197 35.77 20.65 -29.58
N HIS A 1198 35.59 21.79 -30.27
CA HIS A 1198 34.36 22.57 -30.21
C HIS A 1198 33.22 21.88 -30.95
N LEU A 1199 32.01 21.97 -30.37
CA LEU A 1199 30.80 21.42 -30.97
C LEU A 1199 30.36 22.24 -32.20
N ARG A 1200 29.91 21.55 -33.25
CA ARG A 1200 29.47 22.13 -34.52
C ARG A 1200 28.02 21.75 -34.85
N ASP A 1201 27.34 22.56 -35.66
CA ASP A 1201 25.95 22.30 -36.09
C ASP A 1201 25.86 21.31 -37.27
N LYS A 1202 24.68 20.75 -37.53
CA LYS A 1202 24.40 19.84 -38.65
C LYS A 1202 24.38 20.60 -39.98
N GLY A 1203 25.50 20.55 -40.70
CA GLY A 1203 25.58 20.96 -42.11
C GLY A 1203 26.36 22.24 -42.41
N SER A 1204 26.99 22.87 -41.42
CA SER A 1204 27.83 24.05 -41.68
C SER A 1204 29.26 23.66 -42.09
N ARG A 1205 29.72 24.19 -43.24
CA ARG A 1205 31.14 24.22 -43.64
C ARG A 1205 31.89 25.41 -43.03
N GLN A 1206 31.21 26.28 -42.27
CA GLN A 1206 31.79 27.41 -41.54
C GLN A 1206 31.71 27.13 -40.04
N ASP A 1207 32.76 27.48 -39.29
CA ASP A 1207 32.85 27.33 -37.84
C ASP A 1207 31.78 28.19 -37.14
N SER A 1208 30.55 27.69 -37.05
CA SER A 1208 29.54 28.19 -36.13
C SER A 1208 29.78 27.48 -34.80
N ASP A 1209 30.55 28.11 -33.92
CA ASP A 1209 30.89 27.58 -32.60
C ASP A 1209 29.61 27.45 -31.75
N LEU A 1210 29.09 26.22 -31.64
CA LEU A 1210 28.07 25.93 -30.63
C LEU A 1210 28.75 25.97 -29.25
N PRO A 1211 28.05 26.45 -28.21
CA PRO A 1211 28.57 26.44 -26.85
C PRO A 1211 28.80 24.99 -26.37
N GLY A 1212 30.06 24.70 -26.05
CA GLY A 1212 30.48 23.43 -25.46
C GLY A 1212 31.70 22.83 -26.15
N MET A 1213 32.49 22.09 -25.38
CA MET A 1213 33.65 21.35 -25.84
C MET A 1213 33.49 19.87 -25.52
N LEU A 1214 33.98 19.00 -26.40
CA LEU A 1214 33.99 17.55 -26.22
C LEU A 1214 35.42 17.03 -26.21
N THR A 1215 35.76 16.26 -25.18
CA THR A 1215 37.06 15.60 -25.07
C THR A 1215 36.97 14.15 -25.52
N VAL A 1216 37.77 13.79 -26.51
CA VAL A 1216 37.78 12.46 -27.13
C VAL A 1216 39.20 11.95 -27.34
N ARG A 1217 39.37 10.63 -27.35
CA ARG A 1217 40.61 9.94 -27.71
C ARG A 1217 40.32 8.89 -28.78
N LEU A 1218 41.16 8.81 -29.79
CA LEU A 1218 41.02 7.84 -30.88
C LEU A 1218 42.25 6.95 -30.98
N PHE A 1219 42.01 5.66 -31.22
CA PHE A 1219 43.07 4.72 -31.55
C PHE A 1219 42.66 3.91 -32.77
N THR A 1220 43.45 3.97 -33.85
CA THR A 1220 43.20 3.21 -35.08
C THR A 1220 44.37 2.32 -35.44
N SER A 1221 44.10 1.07 -35.78
CA SER A 1221 45.10 0.08 -36.16
C SER A 1221 44.72 -0.63 -37.46
N THR A 1222 45.72 -0.96 -38.28
CA THR A 1222 45.58 -1.84 -39.46
C THR A 1222 45.48 -3.31 -39.09
N THR A 1223 45.97 -3.69 -37.90
CA THR A 1223 45.79 -5.04 -37.35
C THR A 1223 44.49 -5.06 -36.55
N LEU A 1224 43.51 -5.85 -37.00
CA LEU A 1224 42.16 -5.88 -36.44
C LEU A 1224 42.09 -6.37 -34.98
N THR A 1225 43.13 -7.08 -34.53
CA THR A 1225 43.28 -7.60 -33.17
C THR A 1225 44.12 -6.70 -32.26
N ASN A 1226 44.59 -5.52 -32.68
CA ASN A 1226 45.44 -4.67 -31.82
C ASN A 1226 44.66 -3.81 -30.78
N ILE A 1227 43.35 -4.03 -30.59
CA ILE A 1227 42.48 -3.20 -29.72
C ILE A 1227 41.72 -4.02 -28.66
#